data_AF-A0A6F9CIC3-F1
#
_entry.id   AF-A0A6F9CIC3-F1
#
_cell.length_a   1.000
_cell.length_b   1.000
_cell.length_c   1.000
_cell.angle_alpha   90.00
_cell.angle_beta   90.00
_cell.angle_gamma   90.00
#
_symmetry.space_group_name_H-M   'P 1'
#
loop_
_entity.id
_entity.type
_entity.pdbx_description
1 polymer ?
#
loop_
_entity_poly.entity_id
_entity_poly.type
_entity_poly.pdbx_seq_one_letter_code
_entity_poly.pdbx_strand_id
1 'polypeptide(L)'
;MDGEGALLDDVYAYGLSRALIKEAPPATVGLFSQCPRRTETLLKKIKIYMNREAEWREQKHKLKRPPPAWISYLALLLSIIFFRPVWREEEERRRRRVRWIFVRFSAWHFAGSDKLWAGLVIRLFKAIQGDFGEFPLGLYRATQHPYPKKVTSEGDKVNWKAIKLLCLPLWVVVLATILFSIGTCIVLYLYGFQLQTNSTHSWVTVLESMAIATLGPPTVFALRTILRTSKHLLYTMGSSIQHQMNSSAVSDQMGFMNKVRKEVGVMVDFIHFMEVFEGRRIRVVLEITHLDRCSPDRVVRTLEAMNVLLAGENVPFVSILAVDPRVVVGCVESTMWLSGLTSSGYDILNRMVTLPFSVPEMSPDSKCRAFKTLAYNHLEPDWECIKRVKHRAGKFSAFEKGSLVPFIGKGKSETELLENGIRWEIWAKKVKALTTEALQAIYTKYSPLHVYLMRNHVHMRRIINSVRVTVIVMDAMNYGGFSKAKDLAAWVVMANLWPCRLSWILQCSEDCQQRADIDGTDGEINQARSLWEVFSETSLEFQMLRDRLETVLDQDGDPELFERFLKVDFQFTLKDVEQFRLCTVNLDQSIKEKLAWVRQGPSLRNRTKSNTICPLRIGTVIRMSTEDICKEMEKLNFPVKYQQLLTENQLDGVSLVYGRSSEIRHALQMTLGEWITFSMHFLGAKPDAQPHAT
;
A
#
# COMPACT_ATOMS: atom_id res chain seq x y z
N MET A 1 17.72 20.87 -16.89
CA MET A 1 18.08 19.84 -15.88
C MET A 1 16.86 18.98 -15.50
N ASP A 2 16.04 18.58 -16.48
CA ASP A 2 14.90 17.65 -16.27
C ASP A 2 15.34 16.17 -16.19
N GLY A 3 16.61 15.90 -16.49
CA GLY A 3 17.13 14.54 -16.66
C GLY A 3 17.49 13.81 -15.37
N GLU A 4 17.94 14.49 -14.31
CA GLU A 4 18.71 13.81 -13.25
C GLU A 4 17.88 12.84 -12.38
N GLY A 5 16.64 13.21 -12.02
CA GLY A 5 15.74 12.33 -11.26
C GLY A 5 15.16 11.17 -12.09
N ALA A 6 14.85 11.43 -13.37
CA ALA A 6 14.36 10.41 -14.30
C ALA A 6 15.48 9.41 -14.66
N LEU A 7 16.70 9.92 -14.86
CA LEU A 7 17.92 9.15 -15.09
C LEU A 7 18.24 8.26 -13.88
N LEU A 8 18.10 8.78 -12.66
CA LEU A 8 18.33 7.99 -11.46
C LEU A 8 17.35 6.81 -11.38
N ASP A 9 16.05 7.04 -11.60
CA ASP A 9 15.05 5.97 -11.65
C ASP A 9 15.32 4.96 -12.78
N ASP A 10 15.84 5.41 -13.93
CA ASP A 10 16.26 4.54 -15.03
C ASP A 10 17.47 3.67 -14.64
N VAL A 11 18.44 4.24 -13.92
CA VAL A 11 19.62 3.49 -13.43
C VAL A 11 19.21 2.43 -12.41
N TYR A 12 18.34 2.76 -11.45
CA TYR A 12 17.82 1.79 -10.47
C TYR A 12 17.00 0.69 -11.15
N ALA A 13 16.09 1.07 -12.06
CA ALA A 13 15.30 0.11 -12.81
C ALA A 13 16.19 -0.82 -13.67
N TYR A 14 17.24 -0.27 -14.29
CA TYR A 14 18.19 -1.05 -15.06
C TYR A 14 19.02 -1.99 -14.17
N GLY A 15 19.55 -1.49 -13.05
CA GLY A 15 20.31 -2.27 -12.08
C GLY A 15 19.52 -3.47 -11.55
N LEU A 16 18.27 -3.24 -11.14
CA LEU A 16 17.39 -4.31 -10.69
C LEU A 16 17.02 -5.27 -11.82
N SER A 17 16.73 -4.77 -13.03
CA SER A 17 16.45 -5.65 -14.18
C SER A 17 17.61 -6.61 -14.48
N ARG A 18 18.86 -6.14 -14.31
CA ARG A 18 20.06 -6.98 -14.49
C ARG A 18 20.26 -7.99 -13.37
N ALA A 19 19.95 -7.62 -12.13
CA ALA A 19 19.95 -8.56 -11.01
C ALA A 19 18.93 -9.68 -11.24
N LEU A 20 17.67 -9.34 -11.55
CA LEU A 20 16.59 -10.30 -11.78
C LEU A 20 16.88 -11.35 -12.89
N ILE A 21 17.66 -10.96 -13.91
CA ILE A 21 18.11 -11.89 -14.96
C ILE A 21 19.11 -12.92 -14.40
N LYS A 22 19.98 -12.51 -13.47
CA LYS A 22 21.04 -13.35 -12.91
C LYS A 22 20.55 -14.21 -11.75
N GLU A 23 19.62 -13.70 -10.95
CA GLU A 23 19.04 -14.42 -9.82
C GLU A 23 18.46 -15.77 -10.26
N ALA A 24 18.70 -16.80 -9.44
CA ALA A 24 18.17 -18.13 -9.65
C ALA A 24 16.77 -18.22 -9.00
N PRO A 25 15.72 -18.61 -9.74
CA PRO A 25 14.41 -18.81 -9.15
C PRO A 25 14.39 -20.13 -8.33
N PRO A 26 13.58 -20.22 -7.25
CA PRO A 26 12.63 -19.23 -6.75
C PRO A 26 13.31 -18.07 -5.99
N ALA A 27 12.86 -16.84 -6.23
CA ALA A 27 13.40 -15.65 -5.56
C ALA A 27 12.30 -14.64 -5.23
N THR A 28 12.47 -13.90 -4.13
CA THR A 28 11.59 -12.83 -3.67
C THR A 28 12.37 -11.53 -3.58
N VAL A 29 12.05 -10.57 -4.44
CA VAL A 29 12.64 -9.23 -4.41
C VAL A 29 11.70 -8.28 -3.68
N GLY A 30 12.17 -7.69 -2.59
CA GLY A 30 11.46 -6.63 -1.87
C GLY A 30 11.77 -5.28 -2.49
N LEU A 31 10.82 -4.69 -3.20
CA LEU A 31 10.94 -3.35 -3.76
C LEU A 31 10.36 -2.34 -2.76
N PHE A 32 11.24 -1.78 -1.92
CA PHE A 32 10.86 -0.87 -0.85
C PHE A 32 10.94 0.58 -1.30
N SER A 33 9.82 1.29 -1.18
CA SER A 33 9.72 2.71 -1.55
C SER A 33 8.59 3.36 -0.78
N GLN A 34 8.83 4.56 -0.25
CA GLN A 34 7.84 5.38 0.46
C GLN A 34 6.75 5.95 -0.47
N CYS A 35 6.95 5.91 -1.80
CA CYS A 35 6.03 6.49 -2.77
C CYS A 35 5.48 5.42 -3.73
N PRO A 36 4.23 4.97 -3.55
CA PRO A 36 3.64 3.90 -4.36
C PRO A 36 3.66 4.18 -5.88
N ARG A 37 3.40 5.44 -6.28
CA ARG A 37 3.38 5.84 -7.69
C ARG A 37 4.76 5.75 -8.36
N ARG A 38 5.83 6.02 -7.60
CA ARG A 38 7.21 5.84 -8.09
C ARG A 38 7.51 4.36 -8.26
N THR A 39 7.07 3.53 -7.32
CA THR A 39 7.19 2.07 -7.39
C THR A 39 6.53 1.50 -8.63
N GLU A 40 5.30 1.93 -8.96
CA GLU A 40 4.63 1.54 -10.21
C GLU A 40 5.39 1.99 -11.47
N THR A 41 5.96 3.18 -11.44
CA THR A 41 6.76 3.72 -12.56
C THR A 41 8.04 2.90 -12.74
N LEU A 42 8.73 2.56 -11.65
CA LEU A 42 9.90 1.69 -11.66
C LEU A 42 9.56 0.28 -12.16
N LEU A 43 8.46 -0.33 -11.69
CA LEU A 43 7.99 -1.64 -12.18
C LEU A 43 7.75 -1.63 -13.70
N LYS A 44 7.13 -0.56 -14.23
CA LYS A 44 6.96 -0.39 -15.69
C LYS A 44 8.30 -0.30 -16.42
N LYS A 45 9.26 0.48 -15.91
CA LYS A 45 10.61 0.61 -16.48
C LYS A 45 11.38 -0.72 -16.43
N ILE A 46 11.35 -1.43 -15.31
CA ILE A 46 11.97 -2.76 -15.14
C ILE A 46 11.43 -3.73 -16.18
N LYS A 47 10.11 -3.78 -16.37
CA LYS A 47 9.46 -4.61 -17.40
C LYS A 47 9.98 -4.29 -18.80
N ILE A 48 10.11 -3.02 -19.15
CA ILE A 48 10.65 -2.58 -20.45
C ILE A 48 12.11 -3.04 -20.61
N TYR A 49 12.96 -2.84 -19.60
CA TYR A 49 14.37 -3.24 -19.68
C TYR A 49 14.54 -4.76 -19.77
N MET A 50 13.76 -5.54 -19.02
CA MET A 50 13.82 -7.01 -19.09
C MET A 50 13.36 -7.55 -20.44
N ASN A 51 12.30 -6.96 -21.03
CA ASN A 51 11.84 -7.33 -22.37
C ASN A 51 12.86 -6.96 -23.44
N ARG A 52 13.41 -5.75 -23.38
CA ARG A 52 14.45 -5.29 -24.33
C ARG A 52 15.69 -6.18 -24.29
N GLU A 53 16.12 -6.58 -23.11
CA GLU A 53 17.26 -7.48 -22.95
C GLU A 53 16.91 -8.92 -23.41
N ALA A 54 15.68 -9.40 -23.20
CA ALA A 54 15.21 -10.67 -23.74
C ALA A 54 15.20 -10.68 -25.28
N GLU A 55 14.68 -9.63 -25.92
CA GLU A 55 14.70 -9.44 -27.37
C GLU A 55 16.14 -9.41 -27.91
N TRP A 56 17.04 -8.69 -27.23
CA TRP A 56 18.45 -8.64 -27.61
C TRP A 56 19.10 -10.03 -27.55
N ARG A 57 18.84 -10.82 -26.49
CA ARG A 57 19.33 -12.21 -26.40
C ARG A 57 18.71 -13.11 -27.47
N GLU A 58 17.44 -12.89 -27.81
CA GLU A 58 16.78 -13.61 -28.89
C GLU A 58 17.44 -13.34 -30.25
N GLN A 59 17.72 -12.08 -30.57
CA GLN A 59 18.41 -11.70 -31.81
C GLN A 59 19.82 -12.28 -31.87
N LYS A 60 20.59 -12.21 -30.77
CA LYS A 60 21.98 -12.68 -30.70
C LYS A 60 22.11 -14.21 -30.80
N HIS A 61 21.15 -14.96 -30.26
CA HIS A 61 21.21 -16.43 -30.17
C HIS A 61 20.17 -17.13 -31.06
N LYS A 62 19.68 -16.46 -32.10
CA LYS A 62 18.70 -17.03 -33.03
C LYS A 62 19.38 -18.07 -33.93
N LEU A 63 19.16 -19.35 -33.65
CA LEU A 63 19.78 -20.43 -34.44
C LEU A 63 18.99 -20.82 -35.70
N LYS A 64 17.66 -20.63 -35.77
CA LYS A 64 16.81 -21.02 -36.93
C LYS A 64 15.56 -20.13 -37.11
N ARG A 65 15.03 -20.04 -38.34
CA ARG A 65 13.71 -19.44 -38.63
C ARG A 65 12.59 -20.29 -38.02
N PRO A 66 11.57 -19.70 -37.38
CA PRO A 66 10.46 -20.47 -36.85
C PRO A 66 9.64 -21.08 -37.99
N PRO A 67 9.14 -22.32 -37.84
CA PRO A 67 8.13 -22.86 -38.76
C PRO A 67 6.84 -22.00 -38.71
N PRO A 68 5.94 -22.14 -39.70
CA PRO A 68 4.64 -21.47 -39.69
C PRO A 68 3.90 -21.73 -38.36
N ALA A 69 3.21 -20.70 -37.85
CA ALA A 69 2.59 -20.72 -36.51
C ALA A 69 1.65 -21.93 -36.28
N TRP A 70 0.91 -22.34 -37.30
CA TRP A 70 0.00 -23.49 -37.22
C TRP A 70 0.73 -24.84 -37.16
N ILE A 71 1.87 -24.98 -37.82
CA ILE A 71 2.72 -26.19 -37.78
C ILE A 71 3.37 -26.30 -36.40
N SER A 72 3.88 -25.20 -35.84
CA SER A 72 4.40 -25.20 -34.47
C SER A 72 3.31 -25.52 -33.44
N TYR A 73 2.09 -25.05 -33.65
CA TYR A 73 0.99 -25.33 -32.74
C TYR A 73 0.55 -26.79 -32.79
N LEU A 74 0.41 -27.38 -33.99
CA LEU A 74 0.14 -28.81 -34.13
C LEU A 74 1.29 -29.66 -33.57
N ALA A 75 2.54 -29.28 -33.83
CA ALA A 75 3.71 -29.95 -33.26
C ALA A 75 3.71 -29.88 -31.73
N LEU A 76 3.27 -28.76 -31.15
CA LEU A 76 3.12 -28.58 -29.71
C LEU A 76 2.06 -29.54 -29.15
N LEU A 77 0.87 -29.60 -29.76
CA LEU A 77 -0.20 -30.51 -29.32
C LEU A 77 0.23 -31.98 -29.41
N LEU A 78 0.85 -32.38 -30.52
CA LEU A 78 1.40 -33.73 -30.68
C LEU A 78 2.51 -33.99 -29.67
N SER A 79 3.37 -33.01 -29.39
CA SER A 79 4.44 -33.15 -28.40
C SER A 79 3.88 -33.40 -27.00
N ILE A 80 2.80 -32.71 -26.61
CA ILE A 80 2.14 -32.91 -25.32
C ILE A 80 1.55 -34.33 -25.20
N ILE A 81 0.96 -34.84 -26.29
CA ILE A 81 0.30 -36.15 -26.30
C ILE A 81 1.31 -37.31 -26.32
N PHE A 82 2.41 -37.18 -27.06
CA PHE A 82 3.28 -38.32 -27.38
C PHE A 82 4.63 -38.31 -26.68
N PHE A 83 5.12 -37.15 -26.24
CA PHE A 83 6.49 -37.00 -25.77
C PHE A 83 6.55 -36.43 -24.35
N ARG A 84 7.49 -36.95 -23.56
CA ARG A 84 7.85 -36.43 -22.25
C ARG A 84 9.20 -35.72 -22.34
N PRO A 85 9.30 -34.49 -21.81
CA PRO A 85 10.56 -33.76 -21.77
C PRO A 85 11.49 -34.40 -20.73
N VAL A 86 12.76 -34.56 -21.06
CA VAL A 86 13.80 -34.93 -20.09
C VAL A 86 14.59 -33.66 -19.76
N TRP A 87 14.58 -33.28 -18.48
CA TRP A 87 15.25 -32.07 -18.00
C TRP A 87 16.73 -32.33 -17.70
N ARG A 88 17.63 -31.46 -18.17
CA ARG A 88 19.07 -31.49 -17.87
C ARG A 88 19.58 -30.12 -17.41
N GLU A 89 20.21 -30.05 -16.24
CA GLU A 89 20.76 -28.80 -15.68
C GLU A 89 21.82 -28.15 -16.58
N GLU A 90 22.63 -28.96 -17.28
CA GLU A 90 23.62 -28.45 -18.23
C GLU A 90 22.98 -27.77 -19.44
N GLU A 91 21.89 -28.34 -19.97
CA GLU A 91 21.17 -27.72 -21.08
C GLU A 91 20.45 -26.46 -20.64
N GLU A 92 19.94 -26.45 -19.42
CA GLU A 92 19.41 -25.25 -18.80
C GLU A 92 20.47 -24.16 -18.78
N ARG A 93 21.69 -24.41 -18.26
CA ARG A 93 22.83 -23.45 -18.29
C ARG A 93 23.21 -22.99 -19.70
N ARG A 94 23.08 -23.86 -20.71
CA ARG A 94 23.34 -23.52 -22.11
C ARG A 94 22.27 -22.64 -22.75
N ARG A 95 21.02 -22.65 -22.26
CA ARG A 95 19.93 -21.81 -22.79
C ARG A 95 20.16 -20.34 -22.43
N ARG A 96 20.64 -19.57 -23.40
CA ARG A 96 20.86 -18.11 -23.26
C ARG A 96 19.62 -17.27 -23.59
N ARG A 97 18.63 -17.82 -24.27
CA ARG A 97 17.36 -17.12 -24.57
C ARG A 97 16.42 -17.22 -23.37
N VAL A 98 15.80 -16.10 -23.00
CA VAL A 98 14.88 -16.00 -21.86
C VAL A 98 13.59 -15.35 -22.33
N ARG A 99 12.44 -15.87 -21.90
CA ARG A 99 11.10 -15.31 -22.07
C ARG A 99 10.53 -15.00 -20.69
N TRP A 100 10.03 -13.78 -20.51
CA TRP A 100 9.46 -13.32 -19.25
C TRP A 100 7.93 -13.26 -19.35
N ILE A 101 7.26 -13.81 -18.35
CA ILE A 101 5.80 -13.74 -18.20
C ILE A 101 5.51 -12.86 -16.99
N PHE A 102 4.82 -11.74 -17.21
CA PHE A 102 4.54 -10.77 -16.16
C PHE A 102 3.13 -10.94 -15.62
N VAL A 103 3.02 -11.30 -14.36
CA VAL A 103 1.75 -11.44 -13.65
C VAL A 103 1.58 -10.26 -12.71
N ARG A 104 0.64 -9.37 -13.02
CA ARG A 104 0.31 -8.23 -12.17
C ARG A 104 -0.80 -8.58 -11.19
N PHE A 105 -0.46 -8.56 -9.91
CA PHE A 105 -1.39 -8.71 -8.80
C PHE A 105 -1.40 -7.44 -7.95
N SER A 106 -2.56 -6.78 -7.91
CA SER A 106 -2.81 -5.71 -6.95
C SER A 106 -3.76 -6.25 -5.89
N ALA A 107 -3.31 -6.27 -4.64
CA ALA A 107 -4.07 -6.80 -3.52
C ALA A 107 -5.38 -6.02 -3.32
N TRP A 108 -5.39 -4.72 -3.67
CA TRP A 108 -6.57 -3.87 -3.59
C TRP A 108 -7.77 -4.38 -4.41
N HIS A 109 -7.55 -4.95 -5.60
CA HIS A 109 -8.65 -5.47 -6.43
C HIS A 109 -9.40 -6.64 -5.78
N PHE A 110 -8.75 -7.32 -4.83
CA PHE A 110 -9.31 -8.48 -4.14
C PHE A 110 -9.58 -8.17 -2.66
N ALA A 111 -9.43 -6.92 -2.22
CA ALA A 111 -9.63 -6.51 -0.83
C ALA A 111 -11.06 -6.78 -0.31
N GLY A 112 -12.06 -6.86 -1.18
CA GLY A 112 -13.42 -7.27 -0.82
C GLY A 112 -13.61 -8.78 -0.65
N SER A 113 -12.63 -9.61 -1.03
CA SER A 113 -12.70 -11.07 -0.90
C SER A 113 -12.01 -11.55 0.37
N ASP A 114 -12.53 -12.63 0.96
CA ASP A 114 -11.97 -13.19 2.19
C ASP A 114 -10.57 -13.81 2.00
N LYS A 115 -10.20 -14.16 0.76
CA LYS A 115 -8.95 -14.86 0.43
C LYS A 115 -8.16 -14.12 -0.66
N LEU A 116 -7.37 -13.12 -0.27
CA LEU A 116 -6.50 -12.33 -1.18
C LEU A 116 -5.55 -13.18 -2.03
N TRP A 117 -4.87 -14.14 -1.41
CA TRP A 117 -3.91 -15.02 -2.07
C TRP A 117 -4.55 -15.89 -3.17
N ALA A 118 -5.84 -16.15 -3.06
CA ALA A 118 -6.58 -16.91 -4.04
C ALA A 118 -6.72 -16.10 -5.35
N GLY A 119 -6.91 -14.77 -5.23
CA GLY A 119 -6.82 -13.83 -6.35
C GLY A 119 -5.45 -13.82 -7.05
N LEU A 120 -4.36 -13.98 -6.29
CA LEU A 120 -3.00 -14.10 -6.84
C LEU A 120 -2.88 -15.34 -7.74
N VAL A 121 -3.35 -16.48 -7.25
CA VAL A 121 -3.34 -17.75 -7.99
C VAL A 121 -4.20 -17.66 -9.25
N ILE A 122 -5.40 -17.08 -9.19
CA ILE A 122 -6.25 -16.87 -10.37
C ILE A 122 -5.53 -16.01 -11.42
N ARG A 123 -4.88 -14.91 -10.99
CA ARG A 123 -4.14 -14.03 -11.89
C ARG A 123 -2.95 -14.73 -12.54
N LEU A 124 -2.26 -15.58 -11.79
CA LEU A 124 -1.17 -16.42 -12.28
C LEU A 124 -1.66 -17.39 -13.37
N PHE A 125 -2.74 -18.14 -13.12
CA PHE A 125 -3.33 -19.03 -14.12
C PHE A 125 -3.78 -18.29 -15.38
N LYS A 126 -4.49 -17.16 -15.22
CA LYS A 126 -4.95 -16.35 -16.36
C LYS A 126 -3.80 -15.80 -17.19
N ALA A 127 -2.69 -15.39 -16.57
CA ALA A 127 -1.53 -14.88 -17.30
C ALA A 127 -0.84 -15.98 -18.12
N ILE A 128 -0.68 -17.17 -17.56
CA ILE A 128 -0.09 -18.32 -18.26
C ILE A 128 -1.01 -18.81 -19.39
N GLN A 129 -2.33 -18.84 -19.15
CA GLN A 129 -3.32 -19.13 -20.19
C GLN A 129 -3.33 -18.10 -21.32
N GLY A 130 -3.14 -16.81 -21.00
CA GLY A 130 -3.03 -15.74 -22.01
C GLY A 130 -1.81 -15.90 -22.91
N ASP A 131 -0.68 -16.36 -22.37
CA ASP A 131 0.61 -16.44 -23.09
C ASP A 131 0.82 -17.75 -23.87
N PHE A 132 0.23 -18.87 -23.42
CA PHE A 132 0.36 -20.18 -24.08
C PHE A 132 -0.95 -20.72 -24.68
N GLY A 133 -2.09 -20.09 -24.38
CA GLY A 133 -3.42 -20.55 -24.75
C GLY A 133 -4.06 -21.46 -23.70
N GLU A 134 -5.39 -21.44 -23.62
CA GLU A 134 -6.15 -22.25 -22.67
C GLU A 134 -6.12 -23.76 -23.02
N PHE A 135 -6.12 -24.08 -24.31
CA PHE A 135 -6.22 -25.44 -24.81
C PHE A 135 -4.97 -26.30 -24.56
N PRO A 136 -3.73 -25.83 -24.80
CA PRO A 136 -2.53 -26.62 -24.50
C PRO A 136 -2.37 -26.97 -23.02
N LEU A 137 -2.68 -26.03 -22.13
CA LEU A 137 -2.63 -26.26 -20.68
C LEU A 137 -3.70 -27.28 -20.24
N GLY A 138 -4.92 -27.16 -20.78
CA GLY A 138 -5.96 -28.16 -20.57
C GLY A 138 -5.53 -29.55 -21.04
N LEU A 139 -4.99 -29.64 -22.27
CA LEU A 139 -4.55 -30.90 -22.87
C LEU A 139 -3.43 -31.54 -22.07
N TYR A 140 -2.46 -30.74 -21.62
CA TYR A 140 -1.38 -31.20 -20.76
C TYR A 140 -1.92 -31.85 -19.48
N ARG A 141 -2.89 -31.22 -18.82
CA ARG A 141 -3.52 -31.76 -17.61
C ARG A 141 -4.28 -33.07 -17.86
N ALA A 142 -4.94 -33.19 -19.02
CA ALA A 142 -5.72 -34.38 -19.35
C ALA A 142 -4.85 -35.58 -19.77
N THR A 143 -3.67 -35.32 -20.33
CA THR A 143 -2.80 -36.35 -20.95
C THR A 143 -1.60 -36.73 -20.09
N GLN A 144 -1.09 -35.81 -19.26
CA GLN A 144 0.09 -36.02 -18.44
C GLN A 144 -0.27 -36.06 -16.95
N HIS A 145 0.08 -37.17 -16.29
CA HIS A 145 0.04 -37.26 -14.83
C HIS A 145 1.25 -36.54 -14.22
N PRO A 146 1.10 -35.91 -13.03
CA PRO A 146 2.17 -35.20 -12.35
C PRO A 146 3.38 -36.14 -12.16
N TYR A 147 4.55 -35.70 -12.61
CA TYR A 147 5.76 -36.52 -12.63
C TYR A 147 6.80 -35.90 -11.69
N PRO A 148 7.34 -36.64 -10.71
CA PRO A 148 8.43 -36.15 -9.91
C PRO A 148 9.69 -36.03 -10.78
N LYS A 149 10.31 -34.85 -10.76
CA LYS A 149 11.59 -34.54 -11.40
C LYS A 149 12.62 -35.63 -11.08
N LYS A 150 13.02 -36.43 -12.08
CA LYS A 150 14.18 -37.33 -11.97
C LYS A 150 15.34 -36.75 -12.77
N VAL A 151 16.38 -36.31 -12.08
CA VAL A 151 17.68 -35.96 -12.68
C VAL A 151 18.34 -37.27 -13.09
N THR A 152 18.54 -37.50 -14.39
CA THR A 152 19.29 -38.67 -14.87
C THR A 152 20.77 -38.31 -14.96
N SER A 153 21.64 -39.14 -14.35
CA SER A 153 23.09 -39.07 -14.58
C SER A 153 23.45 -39.32 -16.05
N GLU A 154 24.48 -38.60 -16.47
CA GLU A 154 25.24 -38.40 -17.73
C GLU A 154 25.18 -39.41 -18.93
N GLY A 155 24.32 -40.42 -18.99
CA GLY A 155 24.38 -41.47 -20.04
C GLY A 155 23.45 -41.35 -21.26
N ASP A 156 22.23 -40.82 -21.13
CA ASP A 156 21.22 -40.84 -22.20
C ASP A 156 21.26 -39.55 -23.06
N LYS A 157 21.48 -39.70 -24.38
CA LYS A 157 21.59 -38.57 -25.35
C LYS A 157 20.26 -38.02 -25.87
N VAL A 158 19.11 -38.55 -25.44
CA VAL A 158 17.80 -38.22 -26.03
C VAL A 158 16.98 -37.31 -25.11
N ASN A 159 16.66 -36.10 -25.57
CA ASN A 159 15.94 -35.06 -24.81
C ASN A 159 14.44 -35.31 -24.65
N TRP A 160 13.90 -36.27 -25.40
CA TRP A 160 12.49 -36.61 -25.44
C TRP A 160 12.29 -38.10 -25.24
N LYS A 161 11.51 -38.49 -24.23
CA LYS A 161 11.10 -39.88 -24.02
C LYS A 161 9.66 -40.04 -24.48
N ALA A 162 9.41 -40.92 -25.45
CA ALA A 162 8.06 -41.22 -25.89
C ALA A 162 7.25 -41.85 -24.75
N ILE A 163 5.98 -41.46 -24.61
CA ILE A 163 5.04 -42.13 -23.69
C ILE A 163 4.85 -43.55 -24.20
N LYS A 164 5.03 -44.56 -23.33
CA LYS A 164 4.88 -45.97 -23.69
C LYS A 164 3.51 -46.47 -23.25
N LEU A 165 2.81 -47.17 -24.14
CA LEU A 165 1.59 -47.90 -23.85
C LEU A 165 1.81 -49.34 -24.34
N LEU A 166 1.70 -50.32 -23.45
CA LEU A 166 1.98 -51.73 -23.77
C LEU A 166 3.40 -51.97 -24.36
N CYS A 167 4.42 -51.30 -23.79
CA CYS A 167 5.84 -51.32 -24.21
C CYS A 167 6.17 -50.66 -25.57
N LEU A 168 5.17 -50.31 -26.38
CA LEU A 168 5.34 -49.56 -27.62
C LEU A 168 5.13 -48.06 -27.39
N PRO A 169 5.81 -47.17 -28.13
CA PRO A 169 5.56 -45.75 -28.02
C PRO A 169 4.16 -45.40 -28.55
N LEU A 170 3.44 -44.53 -27.85
CA LEU A 170 2.02 -44.23 -28.06
C LEU A 170 1.74 -43.75 -29.51
N TRP A 171 2.68 -43.07 -30.15
CA TRP A 171 2.56 -42.63 -31.55
C TRP A 171 2.51 -43.81 -32.53
N VAL A 172 3.21 -44.92 -32.27
CA VAL A 172 3.14 -46.13 -33.10
C VAL A 172 1.78 -46.80 -32.98
N VAL A 173 1.23 -46.86 -31.76
CA VAL A 173 -0.10 -47.42 -31.52
C VAL A 173 -1.16 -46.61 -32.25
N VAL A 174 -1.10 -45.28 -32.17
CA VAL A 174 -2.03 -44.39 -32.87
C VAL A 174 -1.90 -44.53 -34.39
N LEU A 175 -0.67 -44.52 -34.93
CA LEU A 175 -0.47 -44.73 -36.37
C LEU A 175 -0.99 -46.08 -36.84
N ALA A 176 -0.77 -47.15 -36.07
CA ALA A 176 -1.30 -48.48 -36.40
C ALA A 176 -2.83 -48.50 -36.42
N THR A 177 -3.50 -47.83 -35.46
CA THR A 177 -4.96 -47.71 -35.46
C THR A 177 -5.48 -46.89 -36.64
N ILE A 178 -4.78 -45.83 -37.04
CA ILE A 178 -5.15 -45.01 -38.19
C ILE A 178 -4.96 -45.79 -39.49
N LEU A 179 -3.84 -46.50 -39.66
CA LEU A 179 -3.60 -47.30 -40.86
C LEU A 179 -4.60 -48.46 -40.98
N PHE A 180 -4.92 -49.12 -39.87
CA PHE A 180 -6.00 -50.10 -39.82
C PHE A 180 -7.34 -49.47 -40.22
N SER A 181 -7.63 -48.26 -39.74
CA SER A 181 -8.87 -47.55 -40.07
C SER A 181 -8.99 -47.15 -41.54
N ILE A 182 -7.89 -46.75 -42.16
CA ILE A 182 -7.86 -46.38 -43.57
C ILE A 182 -8.00 -47.64 -44.42
N GLY A 183 -7.34 -48.73 -44.04
CA GLY A 183 -7.46 -50.03 -44.69
C GLY A 183 -8.90 -50.55 -44.69
N THR A 184 -9.61 -50.49 -43.56
CA THR A 184 -11.03 -50.92 -43.50
C THR A 184 -11.94 -50.02 -44.32
N CYS A 185 -11.74 -48.70 -44.31
CA CYS A 185 -12.49 -47.76 -45.15
C CYS A 185 -12.30 -48.01 -46.65
N ILE A 186 -11.06 -48.28 -47.09
CA ILE A 186 -10.77 -48.58 -48.51
C ILE A 186 -11.44 -49.89 -48.93
N VAL A 187 -11.39 -50.92 -48.07
CA VAL A 187 -12.09 -52.20 -48.31
C VAL A 187 -13.60 -51.97 -48.43
N LEU A 188 -14.21 -51.22 -47.52
CA LEU A 188 -15.65 -50.92 -47.58
C LEU A 188 -16.05 -50.12 -48.83
N TYR A 189 -15.18 -49.23 -49.30
CA TYR A 189 -15.39 -48.50 -50.55
C TYR A 189 -15.31 -49.43 -51.78
N LEU A 190 -14.30 -50.31 -51.83
CA LEU A 190 -14.11 -51.26 -52.94
C LEU A 190 -15.24 -52.30 -53.03
N TYR A 191 -15.83 -52.70 -51.89
CA TYR A 191 -16.96 -53.62 -51.84
C TYR A 191 -18.33 -52.94 -52.03
N GLY A 192 -18.38 -51.65 -52.36
CA GLY A 192 -19.59 -51.00 -52.89
C GLY A 192 -20.73 -50.83 -51.88
N PHE A 193 -20.43 -50.46 -50.63
CA PHE A 193 -21.46 -50.18 -49.63
C PHE A 193 -22.22 -48.87 -49.98
N GLN A 194 -23.41 -48.99 -50.58
CA GLN A 194 -24.30 -47.86 -50.84
C GLN A 194 -24.90 -47.34 -49.52
N LEU A 195 -24.45 -46.19 -49.04
CA LEU A 195 -25.10 -45.48 -47.94
C LEU A 195 -26.47 -44.96 -48.39
N GLN A 196 -27.52 -45.65 -47.98
CA GLN A 196 -28.90 -45.19 -48.18
C GLN A 196 -29.21 -44.08 -47.15
N THR A 197 -29.03 -42.82 -47.54
CA THR A 197 -29.29 -41.66 -46.66
C THR A 197 -30.76 -41.27 -46.67
N ASN A 198 -31.59 -41.97 -45.90
CA ASN A 198 -32.96 -41.53 -45.61
C ASN A 198 -33.15 -41.36 -44.10
N SER A 199 -33.00 -40.12 -43.62
CA SER A 199 -33.80 -39.47 -42.55
C SER A 199 -33.01 -38.34 -41.88
N THR A 200 -33.75 -37.31 -41.46
CA THR A 200 -33.30 -36.14 -40.70
C THR A 200 -32.84 -36.54 -39.29
N HIS A 201 -31.61 -37.00 -39.20
CA HIS A 201 -30.93 -37.23 -37.93
C HIS A 201 -29.81 -36.22 -37.73
N SER A 202 -29.64 -35.78 -36.47
CA SER A 202 -28.54 -34.91 -36.04
C SER A 202 -27.22 -35.41 -36.61
N TRP A 203 -26.40 -34.51 -37.14
CA TRP A 203 -25.09 -34.84 -37.74
C TRP A 203 -24.20 -35.71 -36.83
N VAL A 204 -24.41 -35.66 -35.51
CA VAL A 204 -23.73 -36.50 -34.50
C VAL A 204 -24.09 -37.98 -34.61
N THR A 205 -25.37 -38.33 -34.84
CA THR A 205 -25.80 -39.73 -34.95
C THR A 205 -25.41 -40.37 -36.28
N VAL A 206 -25.27 -39.55 -37.33
CA VAL A 206 -24.72 -39.97 -38.63
C VAL A 206 -23.21 -40.24 -38.52
N LEU A 207 -22.49 -39.44 -37.73
CA LEU A 207 -21.08 -39.71 -37.42
C LEU A 207 -20.91 -40.92 -36.49
N GLU A 208 -21.79 -41.11 -35.50
CA GLU A 208 -21.76 -42.29 -34.63
C GLU A 208 -22.02 -43.57 -35.42
N SER A 209 -22.99 -43.60 -36.35
CA SER A 209 -23.26 -44.80 -37.17
C SER A 209 -22.15 -45.10 -38.18
N MET A 210 -21.55 -44.07 -38.78
CA MET A 210 -20.41 -44.22 -39.69
C MET A 210 -19.13 -44.67 -38.96
N ALA A 211 -18.93 -44.24 -37.71
CA ALA A 211 -17.82 -44.69 -36.87
C ALA A 211 -17.98 -46.14 -36.36
N ILE A 212 -19.21 -46.58 -36.05
CA ILE A 212 -19.52 -47.97 -35.69
C ILE A 212 -19.25 -48.91 -36.87
N ALA A 213 -19.70 -48.53 -38.07
CA ALA A 213 -19.62 -49.37 -39.27
C ALA A 213 -18.18 -49.55 -39.80
N THR A 214 -17.31 -48.56 -39.60
CA THR A 214 -15.96 -48.57 -40.20
C THR A 214 -14.87 -49.15 -39.29
N LEU A 215 -15.03 -49.08 -37.96
CA LEU A 215 -13.93 -49.32 -37.01
C LEU A 215 -14.29 -50.10 -35.72
N GLY A 216 -15.56 -50.51 -35.58
CA GLY A 216 -16.04 -51.27 -34.43
C GLY A 216 -16.30 -50.42 -33.16
N PRO A 217 -16.86 -51.03 -32.09
CA PRO A 217 -17.21 -50.33 -30.84
C PRO A 217 -16.10 -49.51 -30.14
N PRO A 218 -14.80 -49.89 -30.21
CA PRO A 218 -13.73 -49.16 -29.53
C PRO A 218 -13.54 -47.72 -30.01
N THR A 219 -13.83 -47.41 -31.27
CA THR A 219 -13.65 -46.05 -31.81
C THR A 219 -14.77 -45.11 -31.42
N VAL A 220 -15.99 -45.61 -31.24
CA VAL A 220 -17.12 -44.84 -30.69
C VAL A 220 -16.88 -44.56 -29.21
N PHE A 221 -16.30 -45.52 -28.48
CA PHE A 221 -15.83 -45.30 -27.12
C PHE A 221 -14.71 -44.25 -27.10
N ALA A 222 -13.69 -44.36 -27.96
CA ALA A 222 -12.59 -43.40 -28.08
C ALA A 222 -13.09 -41.99 -28.44
N LEU A 223 -14.00 -41.88 -29.42
CA LEU A 223 -14.60 -40.61 -29.85
C LEU A 223 -15.47 -40.00 -28.75
N ARG A 224 -16.28 -40.80 -28.04
CA ARG A 224 -17.03 -40.33 -26.86
C ARG A 224 -16.13 -39.92 -25.72
N THR A 225 -15.04 -40.64 -25.47
CA THR A 225 -14.05 -40.22 -24.46
C THR A 225 -13.38 -38.93 -24.87
N ILE A 226 -12.96 -38.77 -26.13
CA ILE A 226 -12.36 -37.53 -26.65
C ILE A 226 -13.35 -36.35 -26.55
N LEU A 227 -14.62 -36.55 -26.93
CA LEU A 227 -15.68 -35.54 -26.84
C LEU A 227 -16.11 -35.21 -25.40
N ARG A 228 -16.06 -36.18 -24.47
CA ARG A 228 -16.29 -35.91 -23.04
C ARG A 228 -15.09 -35.22 -22.40
N THR A 229 -13.86 -35.61 -22.76
CA THR A 229 -12.65 -34.91 -22.32
C THR A 229 -12.56 -33.51 -22.92
N SER A 230 -13.01 -33.27 -24.15
CA SER A 230 -13.04 -31.92 -24.74
C SER A 230 -14.01 -30.99 -24.02
N LYS A 231 -15.15 -31.50 -23.55
CA LYS A 231 -16.05 -30.76 -22.66
C LYS A 231 -15.39 -30.40 -21.32
N HIS A 232 -14.55 -31.27 -20.76
CA HIS A 232 -13.78 -30.99 -19.54
C HIS A 232 -12.53 -30.11 -19.79
N LEU A 233 -11.96 -30.13 -21.00
CA LEU A 233 -10.83 -29.28 -21.43
C LEU A 233 -11.24 -27.81 -21.55
N LEU A 234 -12.50 -27.55 -21.92
CA LEU A 234 -13.07 -26.20 -22.04
C LEU A 234 -13.53 -25.61 -20.71
N TYR A 235 -13.58 -26.39 -19.62
CA TYR A 235 -13.90 -25.86 -18.30
C TYR A 235 -12.67 -25.14 -17.74
N THR A 236 -12.56 -23.85 -18.07
CA THR A 236 -11.43 -22.97 -17.73
C THR A 236 -11.11 -23.10 -16.24
N MET A 237 -9.93 -23.61 -15.89
CA MET A 237 -9.49 -23.90 -14.52
C MET A 237 -9.72 -22.76 -13.52
N GLY A 238 -9.65 -21.50 -13.97
CA GLY A 238 -9.97 -20.32 -13.17
C GLY A 238 -11.41 -20.31 -12.61
N SER A 239 -12.38 -20.88 -13.32
CA SER A 239 -13.78 -20.97 -12.86
C SER A 239 -13.98 -22.04 -11.79
N SER A 240 -13.23 -23.16 -11.84
CA SER A 240 -13.30 -24.21 -10.81
C SER A 240 -12.70 -23.75 -9.48
N ILE A 241 -11.58 -23.03 -9.53
CA ILE A 241 -10.98 -22.42 -8.33
C ILE A 241 -11.88 -21.29 -7.82
N GLN A 242 -12.44 -20.44 -8.70
CA GLN A 242 -13.37 -19.37 -8.32
C GLN A 242 -14.68 -19.90 -7.70
N HIS A 243 -15.23 -20.99 -8.22
CA HIS A 243 -16.40 -21.64 -7.65
C HIS A 243 -16.11 -22.26 -6.27
N GLN A 244 -14.91 -22.81 -6.06
CA GLN A 244 -14.48 -23.38 -4.77
C GLN A 244 -14.10 -22.31 -3.73
N MET A 245 -13.71 -21.11 -4.16
CA MET A 245 -13.52 -19.96 -3.26
C MET A 245 -14.83 -19.51 -2.63
N ASN A 246 -15.93 -19.55 -3.38
CA ASN A 246 -17.25 -19.10 -2.91
C ASN A 246 -17.95 -20.13 -2.00
N SER A 247 -17.47 -21.38 -1.93
CA SER A 247 -18.20 -22.48 -1.28
C SER A 247 -17.56 -23.05 -0.01
N SER A 248 -16.49 -22.46 0.55
CA SER A 248 -15.77 -23.07 1.69
C SER A 248 -15.90 -22.28 3.00
N ALA A 249 -16.61 -22.89 3.95
CA ALA A 249 -16.52 -22.58 5.38
C ALA A 249 -15.09 -22.79 5.90
N VAL A 250 -14.73 -22.02 6.92
CA VAL A 250 -13.35 -21.73 7.40
C VAL A 250 -12.52 -22.98 7.80
N SER A 251 -13.13 -24.14 8.04
CA SER A 251 -12.43 -25.36 8.48
C SER A 251 -11.65 -26.11 7.38
N ASP A 252 -11.86 -25.83 6.08
CA ASP A 252 -11.20 -26.53 4.95
C ASP A 252 -9.94 -25.80 4.40
N GLN A 253 -9.45 -24.77 5.09
CA GLN A 253 -8.45 -23.84 4.56
C GLN A 253 -7.08 -24.49 4.25
N MET A 254 -6.61 -25.45 5.07
CA MET A 254 -5.37 -26.18 4.81
C MET A 254 -5.50 -27.21 3.68
N GLY A 255 -6.65 -27.88 3.57
CA GLY A 255 -6.94 -28.83 2.49
C GLY A 255 -7.01 -28.14 1.12
N PHE A 256 -7.62 -26.95 1.08
CA PHE A 256 -7.67 -26.12 -0.13
C PHE A 256 -6.28 -25.64 -0.56
N MET A 257 -5.44 -25.16 0.35
CA MET A 257 -4.08 -24.72 0.02
C MET A 257 -3.21 -25.85 -0.56
N ASN A 258 -3.30 -27.07 -0.02
CA ASN A 258 -2.59 -28.21 -0.58
C ASN A 258 -3.11 -28.57 -1.99
N LYS A 259 -4.42 -28.48 -2.22
CA LYS A 259 -5.01 -28.66 -3.56
C LYS A 259 -4.51 -27.60 -4.54
N VAL A 260 -4.49 -26.32 -4.14
CA VAL A 260 -3.94 -25.24 -4.96
C VAL A 260 -2.45 -25.45 -5.23
N ARG A 261 -1.66 -25.86 -4.24
CA ARG A 261 -0.25 -26.19 -4.42
C ARG A 261 -0.04 -27.29 -5.47
N LYS A 262 -0.87 -28.34 -5.46
CA LYS A 262 -0.84 -29.38 -6.50
C LYS A 262 -1.15 -28.84 -7.89
N GLU A 263 -2.16 -27.98 -8.01
CA GLU A 263 -2.52 -27.34 -9.28
C GLU A 263 -1.41 -26.39 -9.79
N VAL A 264 -0.80 -25.63 -8.90
CA VAL A 264 0.37 -24.80 -9.23
C VAL A 264 1.56 -25.68 -9.64
N GLY A 265 1.71 -26.86 -9.02
CA GLY A 265 2.69 -27.87 -9.44
C GLY A 265 2.50 -28.32 -10.89
N VAL A 266 1.28 -28.66 -11.30
CA VAL A 266 0.97 -29.03 -12.70
C VAL A 266 1.32 -27.90 -13.67
N MET A 267 1.07 -26.66 -13.26
CA MET A 267 1.41 -25.48 -14.06
C MET A 267 2.92 -25.25 -14.16
N VAL A 268 3.66 -25.48 -13.08
CA VAL A 268 5.13 -25.46 -13.09
C VAL A 268 5.67 -26.55 -14.02
N ASP A 269 5.13 -27.76 -13.96
CA ASP A 269 5.52 -28.87 -14.86
C ASP A 269 5.25 -28.52 -16.34
N PHE A 270 4.12 -27.86 -16.62
CA PHE A 270 3.79 -27.35 -17.95
C PHE A 270 4.79 -26.27 -18.43
N ILE A 271 5.21 -25.34 -17.56
CA ILE A 271 6.21 -24.33 -17.93
C ILE A 271 7.53 -25.01 -18.30
N HIS A 272 7.98 -25.99 -17.51
CA HIS A 272 9.19 -26.75 -17.82
C HIS A 272 9.08 -27.52 -19.15
N PHE A 273 7.92 -28.09 -19.45
CA PHE A 273 7.63 -28.68 -20.75
C PHE A 273 7.83 -27.67 -21.88
N MET A 274 7.26 -26.46 -21.71
CA MET A 274 7.37 -25.38 -22.68
C MET A 274 8.81 -24.89 -22.86
N GLU A 275 9.62 -24.87 -21.80
CA GLU A 275 11.04 -24.47 -21.88
C GLU A 275 11.86 -25.43 -22.75
N VAL A 276 11.58 -26.74 -22.66
CA VAL A 276 12.23 -27.76 -23.50
C VAL A 276 11.72 -27.67 -24.95
N PHE A 277 10.41 -27.47 -25.14
CA PHE A 277 9.81 -27.34 -26.48
C PHE A 277 10.30 -26.09 -27.24
N GLU A 278 10.28 -24.92 -26.61
CA GLU A 278 10.74 -23.66 -27.25
C GLU A 278 12.27 -23.55 -27.29
N GLY A 279 12.98 -24.33 -26.46
CA GLY A 279 14.43 -24.22 -26.27
C GLY A 279 14.84 -22.85 -25.73
N ARG A 280 14.04 -22.29 -24.81
CA ARG A 280 14.23 -21.00 -24.15
C ARG A 280 13.91 -21.16 -22.67
N ARG A 281 14.54 -20.38 -21.80
CA ARG A 281 14.17 -20.31 -20.38
C ARG A 281 12.92 -19.44 -20.24
N ILE A 282 11.93 -19.88 -19.47
CA ILE A 282 10.68 -19.18 -19.23
C ILE A 282 10.64 -18.87 -17.74
N ARG A 283 10.57 -17.58 -17.41
CA ARG A 283 10.51 -17.10 -16.03
C ARG A 283 9.23 -16.31 -15.81
N VAL A 284 8.52 -16.60 -14.73
CA VAL A 284 7.29 -15.91 -14.36
C VAL A 284 7.60 -14.89 -13.28
N VAL A 285 7.35 -13.62 -13.56
CA VAL A 285 7.54 -12.52 -12.62
C VAL A 285 6.20 -12.15 -12.00
N LEU A 286 6.05 -12.38 -10.70
CA LEU A 286 4.85 -12.05 -9.92
C LEU A 286 5.01 -10.65 -9.32
N GLU A 287 4.37 -9.64 -9.91
CA GLU A 287 4.35 -8.26 -9.37
C GLU A 287 3.22 -8.13 -8.34
N ILE A 288 3.55 -8.11 -7.05
CA ILE A 288 2.60 -7.93 -5.94
C ILE A 288 2.64 -6.47 -5.47
N THR A 289 1.52 -5.77 -5.60
CA THR A 289 1.37 -4.35 -5.26
C THR A 289 0.20 -4.12 -4.30
N HIS A 290 0.23 -2.98 -3.60
CA HIS A 290 -0.86 -2.47 -2.77
C HIS A 290 -1.26 -3.34 -1.57
N LEU A 291 -0.29 -4.10 -1.01
CA LEU A 291 -0.52 -4.90 0.18
C LEU A 291 -0.75 -4.02 1.43
N ASP A 292 -0.25 -2.78 1.39
CA ASP A 292 -0.41 -1.72 2.39
C ASP A 292 -1.87 -1.28 2.65
N ARG A 293 -2.80 -1.58 1.73
CA ARG A 293 -4.21 -1.19 1.85
C ARG A 293 -5.12 -2.31 2.38
N CYS A 294 -4.55 -3.46 2.69
CA CYS A 294 -5.29 -4.62 3.17
C CYS A 294 -5.25 -4.71 4.69
N SER A 295 -6.20 -5.44 5.29
CA SER A 295 -6.18 -5.70 6.74
C SER A 295 -4.98 -6.56 7.12
N PRO A 296 -4.43 -6.39 8.33
CA PRO A 296 -3.15 -7.00 8.73
C PRO A 296 -3.14 -8.53 8.61
N ASP A 297 -4.21 -9.16 9.06
CA ASP A 297 -4.43 -10.61 8.96
C ASP A 297 -4.38 -11.13 7.50
N ARG A 298 -4.90 -10.35 6.56
CA ARG A 298 -4.87 -10.72 5.13
C ARG A 298 -3.50 -10.49 4.50
N VAL A 299 -2.74 -9.50 4.98
CA VAL A 299 -1.36 -9.23 4.56
C VAL A 299 -0.47 -10.42 4.90
N VAL A 300 -0.50 -10.87 6.16
CA VAL A 300 0.30 -12.01 6.65
C VAL A 300 -0.01 -13.27 5.86
N ARG A 301 -1.30 -13.62 5.72
CA ARG A 301 -1.70 -14.81 4.94
C ARG A 301 -1.28 -14.76 3.47
N THR A 302 -1.20 -13.57 2.88
CA THR A 302 -0.75 -13.41 1.48
C THR A 302 0.77 -13.63 1.37
N LEU A 303 1.54 -13.14 2.35
CA LEU A 303 2.99 -13.38 2.43
C LEU A 303 3.31 -14.87 2.67
N GLU A 304 2.60 -15.52 3.59
CA GLU A 304 2.72 -16.96 3.82
C GLU A 304 2.37 -17.77 2.56
N ALA A 305 1.25 -17.45 1.90
CA ALA A 305 0.86 -18.12 0.67
C ALA A 305 1.90 -17.92 -0.44
N MET A 306 2.52 -16.74 -0.54
CA MET A 306 3.61 -16.50 -1.50
C MET A 306 4.80 -17.42 -1.20
N ASN A 307 5.20 -17.56 0.06
CA ASN A 307 6.27 -18.49 0.44
C ASN A 307 5.89 -19.93 0.13
N VAL A 308 4.64 -20.35 0.33
CA VAL A 308 4.16 -21.70 -0.02
C VAL A 308 4.20 -21.93 -1.54
N LEU A 309 3.86 -20.91 -2.34
CA LEU A 309 3.94 -20.98 -3.81
C LEU A 309 5.40 -21.07 -4.31
N LEU A 310 6.32 -20.45 -3.58
CA LEU A 310 7.76 -20.51 -3.85
C LEU A 310 8.45 -21.72 -3.21
N ALA A 311 7.80 -22.39 -2.25
CA ALA A 311 8.31 -23.57 -1.54
C ALA A 311 8.26 -24.80 -2.45
N GLY A 312 9.19 -24.86 -3.39
CA GLY A 312 9.42 -26.00 -4.26
C GLY A 312 10.80 -25.90 -4.91
N GLU A 313 11.41 -27.05 -5.17
CA GLU A 313 12.67 -27.10 -5.89
C GLU A 313 12.41 -26.77 -7.37
N ASN A 314 13.16 -25.81 -7.92
CA ASN A 314 13.13 -25.43 -9.34
C ASN A 314 11.81 -24.81 -9.81
N VAL A 315 11.15 -24.02 -8.97
CA VAL A 315 9.98 -23.24 -9.39
C VAL A 315 10.46 -22.03 -10.21
N PRO A 316 9.96 -21.79 -11.45
CA PRO A 316 10.42 -20.71 -12.32
C PRO A 316 9.84 -19.32 -11.96
N PHE A 317 9.52 -19.08 -10.69
CA PHE A 317 8.84 -17.89 -10.21
C PHE A 317 9.81 -16.90 -9.55
N VAL A 318 9.65 -15.62 -9.88
CA VAL A 318 10.34 -14.51 -9.24
C VAL A 318 9.28 -13.52 -8.76
N SER A 319 9.14 -13.38 -7.44
CA SER A 319 8.14 -12.49 -6.86
C SER A 319 8.75 -11.12 -6.57
N ILE A 320 8.14 -10.05 -7.09
CA ILE A 320 8.49 -8.68 -6.76
C ILE A 320 7.42 -8.13 -5.81
N LEU A 321 7.80 -7.97 -4.54
CA LEU A 321 6.96 -7.43 -3.48
C LEU A 321 7.17 -5.92 -3.38
N ALA A 322 6.24 -5.14 -3.94
CA ALA A 322 6.26 -3.68 -3.93
C ALA A 322 5.42 -3.13 -2.78
N VAL A 323 6.07 -2.84 -1.65
CA VAL A 323 5.42 -2.45 -0.38
C VAL A 323 6.23 -1.42 0.39
N ASP A 324 5.56 -0.67 1.28
CA ASP A 324 6.24 0.08 2.34
C ASP A 324 6.53 -0.87 3.51
N PRO A 325 7.80 -1.13 3.86
CA PRO A 325 8.13 -2.04 4.94
C PRO A 325 7.56 -1.61 6.28
N ARG A 326 7.37 -0.30 6.54
CA ARG A 326 6.83 0.20 7.82
C ARG A 326 5.40 -0.30 8.04
N VAL A 327 4.58 -0.25 6.98
CA VAL A 327 3.18 -0.69 7.03
C VAL A 327 3.10 -2.20 7.17
N VAL A 328 3.88 -2.95 6.37
CA VAL A 328 3.86 -4.41 6.40
C VAL A 328 4.36 -4.96 7.74
N VAL A 329 5.42 -4.37 8.31
CA VAL A 329 5.93 -4.75 9.63
C VAL A 329 4.89 -4.51 10.71
N GLY A 330 4.24 -3.34 10.74
CA GLY A 330 3.14 -3.08 11.67
C GLY A 330 1.96 -4.06 11.51
N CYS A 331 1.65 -4.48 10.27
CA CYS A 331 0.65 -5.51 10.02
C CYS A 331 1.05 -6.90 10.56
N VAL A 332 2.33 -7.28 10.39
CA VAL A 332 2.86 -8.54 10.90
C VAL A 332 2.88 -8.53 12.43
N GLU A 333 3.40 -7.48 13.05
CA GLU A 333 3.51 -7.36 14.50
C GLU A 333 2.14 -7.33 15.19
N SER A 334 1.16 -6.63 14.63
CA SER A 334 -0.21 -6.61 15.18
C SER A 334 -0.90 -7.98 15.17
N THR A 335 -0.62 -8.82 14.17
CA THR A 335 -1.20 -10.17 14.05
C THR A 335 -0.39 -11.21 14.83
N MET A 336 0.92 -11.00 14.96
CA MET A 336 1.85 -11.88 15.67
C MET A 336 1.88 -11.65 17.18
N TRP A 337 1.59 -10.43 17.63
CA TRP A 337 1.27 -10.12 19.04
C TRP A 337 0.16 -11.02 19.58
N LEU A 338 -0.88 -11.25 18.77
CA LEU A 338 -1.98 -12.17 19.12
C LEU A 338 -1.53 -13.65 19.20
N SER A 339 -0.37 -13.99 18.62
CA SER A 339 0.17 -15.35 18.51
C SER A 339 1.34 -15.64 19.46
N GLY A 340 1.76 -14.66 20.29
CA GLY A 340 2.76 -14.85 21.35
C GLY A 340 4.22 -14.99 20.92
N LEU A 341 4.57 -14.68 19.66
CA LEU A 341 5.98 -14.62 19.22
C LEU A 341 6.53 -13.19 19.31
N THR A 342 7.69 -13.04 19.94
CA THR A 342 8.37 -11.75 20.22
C THR A 342 9.38 -11.32 19.15
N SER A 343 9.44 -12.01 18.00
CA SER A 343 10.35 -11.62 16.92
C SER A 343 9.88 -10.33 16.25
N SER A 344 10.80 -9.38 16.01
CA SER A 344 10.50 -8.16 15.28
C SER A 344 9.97 -8.50 13.87
N GLY A 345 8.96 -7.76 13.40
CA GLY A 345 8.39 -7.99 12.08
C GLY A 345 9.41 -7.81 10.94
N TYR A 346 10.48 -7.04 11.17
CA TYR A 346 11.60 -6.91 10.23
C TYR A 346 12.35 -8.21 9.99
N ASP A 347 12.55 -9.03 11.02
CA ASP A 347 13.27 -10.31 10.89
C ASP A 347 12.49 -11.29 10.01
N ILE A 348 11.17 -11.28 10.13
CA ILE A 348 10.27 -12.11 9.33
C ILE A 348 10.34 -11.66 7.88
N LEU A 349 10.23 -10.36 7.62
CA LEU A 349 10.32 -9.82 6.26
C LEU A 349 11.69 -10.12 5.62
N ASN A 350 12.78 -9.98 6.37
CA ASN A 350 14.14 -10.29 5.90
C ASN A 350 14.35 -11.79 5.61
N ARG A 351 13.67 -12.69 6.32
CA ARG A 351 13.68 -14.14 6.01
C ARG A 351 12.92 -14.48 4.74
N MET A 352 11.89 -13.69 4.38
CA MET A 352 11.07 -13.94 3.19
C MET A 352 11.67 -13.32 1.92
N VAL A 353 12.33 -12.17 2.05
CA VAL A 353 12.90 -11.40 0.93
C VAL A 353 14.34 -11.84 0.67
N THR A 354 14.59 -12.42 -0.51
CA THR A 354 15.92 -12.84 -0.92
C THR A 354 16.79 -11.66 -1.37
N LEU A 355 16.18 -10.63 -1.97
CA LEU A 355 16.87 -9.41 -2.40
C LEU A 355 16.11 -8.16 -1.94
N PRO A 356 16.57 -7.47 -0.88
CA PRO A 356 16.01 -6.19 -0.47
C PRO A 356 16.52 -5.08 -1.39
N PHE A 357 15.60 -4.42 -2.11
CA PHE A 357 15.90 -3.31 -3.01
C PHE A 357 15.17 -2.05 -2.54
N SER A 358 15.89 -1.23 -1.78
CA SER A 358 15.38 0.04 -1.26
C SER A 358 15.68 1.16 -2.25
N VAL A 359 14.63 1.80 -2.76
CA VAL A 359 14.75 2.95 -3.65
C VAL A 359 15.09 4.18 -2.79
N PRO A 360 16.13 4.96 -3.12
CA PRO A 360 16.46 6.13 -2.34
C PRO A 360 15.33 7.15 -2.43
N GLU A 361 15.18 7.82 -1.32
CA GLU A 361 14.48 9.07 -1.13
C GLU A 361 14.53 10.06 -2.33
N MET A 362 13.38 10.60 -2.76
CA MET A 362 13.32 11.59 -3.87
C MET A 362 14.09 12.87 -3.49
N SER A 363 14.92 13.39 -4.41
CA SER A 363 15.58 14.69 -4.21
C SER A 363 14.56 15.84 -4.06
N PRO A 364 14.90 16.92 -3.32
CA PRO A 364 14.01 18.07 -3.15
C PRO A 364 13.48 18.63 -4.49
N ASP A 365 14.34 18.72 -5.50
CA ASP A 365 13.93 19.16 -6.85
C ASP A 365 12.94 18.20 -7.51
N SER A 366 13.13 16.90 -7.34
CA SER A 366 12.19 15.90 -7.85
C SER A 366 10.85 15.95 -7.13
N LYS A 367 10.84 16.26 -5.81
CA LYS A 367 9.60 16.52 -5.05
C LYS A 367 8.86 17.74 -5.60
N CYS A 368 9.57 18.86 -5.80
CA CYS A 368 8.99 20.08 -6.37
C CYS A 368 8.37 19.83 -7.75
N ARG A 369 9.07 19.10 -8.62
CA ARG A 369 8.56 18.72 -9.95
C ARG A 369 7.31 17.85 -9.84
N ALA A 370 7.35 16.81 -9.02
CA ALA A 370 6.20 15.93 -8.81
C ALA A 370 4.99 16.72 -8.31
N PHE A 371 5.19 17.58 -7.30
CA PHE A 371 4.14 18.45 -6.78
C PHE A 371 3.61 19.42 -7.84
N LYS A 372 4.49 20.04 -8.64
CA LYS A 372 4.10 20.92 -9.76
C LYS A 372 3.25 20.21 -10.79
N THR A 373 3.63 19.00 -11.20
CA THR A 373 2.84 18.18 -12.14
C THR A 373 1.48 17.84 -11.55
N LEU A 374 1.39 17.52 -10.26
CA LEU A 374 0.12 17.26 -9.59
C LEU A 374 -0.74 18.51 -9.48
N ALA A 375 -0.16 19.62 -9.05
CA ALA A 375 -0.85 20.89 -8.94
C ALA A 375 -1.43 21.28 -10.31
N TYR A 376 -0.63 21.20 -11.38
CA TYR A 376 -1.07 21.51 -12.75
C TYR A 376 -2.22 20.61 -13.22
N ASN A 377 -2.07 19.29 -13.11
CA ASN A 377 -3.11 18.34 -13.52
C ASN A 377 -4.42 18.52 -12.73
N HIS A 378 -4.33 18.95 -11.49
CA HIS A 378 -5.51 19.25 -10.68
C HIS A 378 -6.05 20.67 -10.96
N LEU A 379 -5.26 21.60 -11.52
CA LEU A 379 -5.62 23.00 -11.83
C LEU A 379 -6.34 23.15 -13.19
N GLU A 380 -6.26 22.14 -14.05
CA GLU A 380 -7.16 21.97 -15.20
C GLU A 380 -8.52 21.38 -14.76
N PRO A 381 -9.64 21.76 -15.38
CA PRO A 381 -10.89 21.80 -14.63
C PRO A 381 -12.10 21.11 -15.27
N ASP A 382 -12.91 20.46 -14.45
CA ASP A 382 -14.29 20.07 -14.73
C ASP A 382 -15.26 21.28 -14.91
N TRP A 383 -14.77 22.53 -15.01
CA TRP A 383 -15.65 23.71 -15.12
C TRP A 383 -16.23 23.95 -16.52
N GLU A 384 -15.80 23.21 -17.56
CA GLU A 384 -16.39 23.33 -18.90
C GLU A 384 -17.86 22.92 -18.98
N CYS A 385 -18.36 22.15 -18.01
CA CYS A 385 -19.77 21.76 -17.94
C CYS A 385 -20.73 22.95 -17.85
N ILE A 386 -20.28 24.15 -17.45
CA ILE A 386 -21.13 25.34 -17.28
C ILE A 386 -21.15 26.27 -18.52
N LYS A 387 -20.24 26.07 -19.50
CA LYS A 387 -20.20 26.91 -20.72
C LYS A 387 -21.47 26.82 -21.57
N ARG A 388 -22.28 25.75 -21.45
CA ARG A 388 -23.51 25.56 -22.22
C ARG A 388 -24.66 26.51 -21.87
N VAL A 389 -24.59 27.24 -20.75
CA VAL A 389 -25.65 28.17 -20.31
C VAL A 389 -25.49 29.59 -20.93
N LYS A 390 -24.38 29.87 -21.60
CA LYS A 390 -23.90 31.25 -21.81
C LYS A 390 -24.33 31.98 -23.10
N HIS A 391 -25.15 31.40 -23.96
CA HIS A 391 -25.47 32.04 -25.26
C HIS A 391 -26.58 33.09 -25.25
N ARG A 392 -27.13 33.47 -24.09
CA ARG A 392 -28.11 34.56 -23.99
C ARG A 392 -27.94 35.36 -22.70
N ALA A 393 -27.15 36.43 -22.74
CA ALA A 393 -27.44 37.67 -22.02
C ALA A 393 -26.34 38.71 -22.30
N GLY A 394 -26.78 39.89 -22.74
CA GLY A 394 -25.94 41.03 -23.07
C GLY A 394 -25.51 41.88 -21.88
N LYS A 395 -24.58 42.81 -22.17
CA LYS A 395 -23.87 43.75 -21.29
C LYS A 395 -24.77 44.50 -20.30
N PHE A 396 -24.38 44.54 -19.01
CA PHE A 396 -24.69 45.62 -18.08
C PHE A 396 -23.57 45.79 -17.03
N SER A 397 -23.42 47.02 -16.53
CA SER A 397 -22.36 47.51 -15.65
C SER A 397 -22.79 47.67 -14.18
N ALA A 398 -21.87 47.34 -13.26
CA ALA A 398 -21.64 47.84 -11.88
C ALA A 398 -22.83 48.03 -10.91
N PHE A 399 -22.81 47.36 -9.73
CA PHE A 399 -22.72 47.95 -8.37
C PHE A 399 -22.85 46.90 -7.22
N GLU A 400 -22.22 47.26 -6.10
CA GLU A 400 -22.18 46.81 -4.67
C GLU A 400 -22.46 45.42 -4.06
N LYS A 401 -21.81 45.31 -2.88
CA LYS A 401 -21.61 44.22 -1.92
C LYS A 401 -22.92 43.62 -1.38
N GLY A 402 -23.07 42.31 -1.56
CA GLY A 402 -24.04 41.51 -0.80
C GLY A 402 -23.94 40.01 -1.11
N SER A 403 -23.67 39.21 -0.08
CA SER A 403 -23.57 37.73 0.00
C SER A 403 -22.25 37.04 -0.40
N LEU A 404 -21.75 36.25 0.57
CA LEU A 404 -20.39 35.72 0.74
C LEU A 404 -20.01 34.53 -0.19
N VAL A 405 -20.96 33.85 -0.82
CA VAL A 405 -20.67 32.86 -1.88
C VAL A 405 -21.82 32.91 -2.88
N PRO A 406 -21.58 32.93 -4.20
CA PRO A 406 -22.63 33.09 -5.22
C PRO A 406 -23.78 32.07 -5.17
N PHE A 407 -23.64 30.96 -4.44
CA PHE A 407 -24.59 29.84 -4.40
C PHE A 407 -25.44 29.74 -3.13
N ILE A 408 -25.08 30.45 -2.04
CA ILE A 408 -25.74 30.25 -0.72
C ILE A 408 -27.06 31.04 -0.61
N GLY A 409 -27.30 32.02 -1.51
CA GLY A 409 -28.60 32.68 -1.64
C GLY A 409 -29.52 31.93 -2.60
N LYS A 410 -30.69 31.47 -2.12
CA LYS A 410 -31.79 31.06 -3.00
C LYS A 410 -32.36 32.30 -3.72
N GLY A 411 -31.82 32.63 -4.89
CA GLY A 411 -32.39 33.66 -5.77
C GLY A 411 -33.75 33.20 -6.32
N LYS A 412 -34.75 34.09 -6.31
CA LYS A 412 -36.12 33.81 -6.74
C LYS A 412 -36.41 34.30 -8.16
N SER A 413 -35.46 34.92 -8.86
CA SER A 413 -35.65 35.49 -10.21
C SER A 413 -34.56 35.09 -11.24
N GLU A 414 -34.92 35.05 -12.53
CA GLU A 414 -34.00 34.75 -13.65
C GLU A 414 -32.87 35.77 -13.82
N THR A 415 -33.10 37.03 -13.44
CA THR A 415 -32.10 38.10 -13.49
C THR A 415 -31.05 37.95 -12.38
N GLU A 416 -31.45 37.57 -11.16
CA GLU A 416 -30.52 37.25 -10.05
C GLU A 416 -29.63 36.04 -10.38
N LEU A 417 -30.17 35.02 -11.06
CA LEU A 417 -29.41 33.83 -11.47
C LEU A 417 -28.27 34.17 -12.43
N LEU A 418 -28.49 35.12 -13.34
CA LEU A 418 -27.49 35.55 -14.32
C LEU A 418 -26.40 36.44 -13.71
N GLU A 419 -26.79 37.36 -12.81
CA GLU A 419 -25.85 38.16 -12.01
C GLU A 419 -24.99 37.28 -11.09
N ASN A 420 -25.61 36.28 -10.45
CA ASN A 420 -24.91 35.29 -9.64
C ASN A 420 -23.89 34.49 -10.49
N GLY A 421 -24.20 34.22 -11.75
CA GLY A 421 -23.31 33.55 -12.71
C GLY A 421 -22.06 34.37 -13.08
N ILE A 422 -22.21 35.67 -13.33
CA ILE A 422 -21.07 36.57 -13.62
C ILE A 422 -20.21 36.77 -12.37
N ARG A 423 -20.86 37.00 -11.21
CA ARG A 423 -20.17 37.11 -9.90
C ARG A 423 -19.40 35.84 -9.58
N TRP A 424 -19.97 34.68 -9.90
CA TRP A 424 -19.32 33.38 -9.81
C TRP A 424 -18.06 33.28 -10.67
N GLU A 425 -18.08 33.72 -11.93
CA GLU A 425 -16.90 33.62 -12.78
C GLU A 425 -15.75 34.52 -12.32
N ILE A 426 -16.08 35.72 -11.84
CA ILE A 426 -15.10 36.64 -11.28
C ILE A 426 -14.49 36.04 -10.00
N TRP A 427 -15.35 35.54 -9.12
CA TRP A 427 -14.95 34.86 -7.89
C TRP A 427 -14.09 33.62 -8.16
N ALA A 428 -14.51 32.76 -9.08
CA ALA A 428 -13.78 31.56 -9.47
C ALA A 428 -12.40 31.88 -10.10
N LYS A 429 -12.31 32.95 -10.91
CA LYS A 429 -11.02 33.43 -11.44
C LYS A 429 -10.11 33.95 -10.32
N LYS A 430 -10.65 34.72 -9.37
CA LYS A 430 -9.92 35.22 -8.20
C LYS A 430 -9.41 34.07 -7.33
N VAL A 431 -10.28 33.14 -6.96
CA VAL A 431 -9.94 31.93 -6.19
C VAL A 431 -8.89 31.09 -6.93
N LYS A 432 -9.00 30.93 -8.24
CA LYS A 432 -8.01 30.21 -9.04
C LYS A 432 -6.64 30.91 -8.99
N ALA A 433 -6.60 32.23 -9.14
CA ALA A 433 -5.36 33.01 -9.07
C ALA A 433 -4.69 32.88 -7.69
N LEU A 434 -5.45 33.05 -6.61
CA LEU A 434 -4.97 32.89 -5.23
C LEU A 434 -4.49 31.46 -4.95
N THR A 435 -5.24 30.47 -5.42
CA THR A 435 -4.85 29.05 -5.31
C THR A 435 -3.55 28.79 -6.06
N THR A 436 -3.40 29.32 -7.28
CA THR A 436 -2.16 29.15 -8.05
C THR A 436 -0.97 29.81 -7.37
N GLU A 437 -1.15 30.99 -6.77
CA GLU A 437 -0.11 31.72 -6.06
C GLU A 437 0.31 30.96 -4.78
N ALA A 438 -0.65 30.49 -3.98
CA ALA A 438 -0.40 29.70 -2.79
C ALA A 438 0.30 28.36 -3.13
N LEU A 439 -0.15 27.66 -4.18
CA LEU A 439 0.50 26.44 -4.63
C LEU A 439 1.91 26.72 -5.18
N GLN A 440 2.10 27.80 -5.94
CA GLN A 440 3.43 28.24 -6.39
C GLN A 440 4.36 28.49 -5.21
N ALA A 441 3.89 29.14 -4.14
CA ALA A 441 4.69 29.38 -2.94
C ALA A 441 5.21 28.08 -2.28
N ILE A 442 4.56 26.93 -2.51
CA ILE A 442 4.98 25.62 -1.97
C ILE A 442 6.15 25.03 -2.75
N TYR A 443 6.11 25.07 -4.10
CA TYR A 443 7.11 24.39 -4.94
C TYR A 443 8.15 25.33 -5.58
N THR A 444 8.09 26.63 -5.29
CA THR A 444 9.09 27.59 -5.77
C THR A 444 10.43 27.34 -5.09
N LYS A 445 11.52 27.34 -5.89
CA LYS A 445 12.90 27.06 -5.45
C LYS A 445 13.40 27.93 -4.29
N TYR A 446 12.80 29.11 -4.12
CA TYR A 446 13.15 30.10 -3.08
C TYR A 446 12.34 29.98 -1.78
N SER A 447 11.34 29.09 -1.72
CA SER A 447 10.52 28.90 -0.52
C SER A 447 10.99 27.69 0.28
N PRO A 448 11.17 27.77 1.61
CA PRO A 448 11.59 26.61 2.42
C PRO A 448 10.54 25.50 2.48
N LEU A 449 9.30 25.75 2.04
CA LEU A 449 8.17 24.82 2.13
C LEU A 449 8.37 23.48 1.42
N HIS A 450 9.16 23.45 0.34
CA HIS A 450 9.40 22.21 -0.39
C HIS A 450 10.19 21.16 0.39
N VAL A 451 10.96 21.58 1.40
CA VAL A 451 11.73 20.68 2.29
C VAL A 451 10.77 19.85 3.15
N TYR A 452 9.69 20.46 3.62
CA TYR A 452 8.71 19.87 4.53
C TYR A 452 7.69 18.95 3.84
N LEU A 453 7.56 19.01 2.51
CA LEU A 453 6.63 18.14 1.79
C LEU A 453 6.96 16.65 2.00
N MET A 454 6.01 15.95 2.60
CA MET A 454 6.05 14.49 2.77
C MET A 454 6.02 13.78 1.41
N ARG A 455 6.74 12.66 1.34
CA ARG A 455 7.13 12.01 0.08
C ARG A 455 6.04 11.14 -0.57
N ASN A 456 4.84 11.17 -0.02
CA ASN A 456 3.73 10.37 -0.49
C ASN A 456 2.79 11.24 -1.36
N HIS A 457 2.49 10.73 -2.55
CA HIS A 457 1.56 11.34 -3.50
C HIS A 457 0.17 11.62 -2.89
N VAL A 458 -0.30 10.77 -1.97
CA VAL A 458 -1.58 10.98 -1.26
C VAL A 458 -1.52 12.23 -0.39
N HIS A 459 -0.41 12.45 0.33
CA HIS A 459 -0.20 13.65 1.15
C HIS A 459 -0.07 14.90 0.28
N MET A 460 0.68 14.83 -0.83
CA MET A 460 0.77 15.96 -1.77
C MET A 460 -0.61 16.35 -2.32
N ARG A 461 -1.44 15.37 -2.69
CA ARG A 461 -2.82 15.62 -3.12
C ARG A 461 -3.68 16.19 -2.00
N ARG A 462 -3.54 15.68 -0.77
CA ARG A 462 -4.23 16.23 0.42
C ARG A 462 -3.88 17.71 0.60
N ILE A 463 -2.60 18.07 0.56
CA ILE A 463 -2.15 19.48 0.65
C ILE A 463 -2.76 20.33 -0.46
N ILE A 464 -2.72 19.90 -1.72
CA ILE A 464 -3.31 20.65 -2.86
C ILE A 464 -4.81 20.89 -2.64
N ASN A 465 -5.53 19.86 -2.19
CA ASN A 465 -6.97 19.96 -1.92
C ASN A 465 -7.25 20.84 -0.70
N SER A 466 -6.48 20.71 0.38
CA SER A 466 -6.60 21.55 1.57
C SER A 466 -6.38 23.03 1.23
N VAL A 467 -5.34 23.37 0.47
CA VAL A 467 -5.09 24.75 0.04
C VAL A 467 -6.28 25.31 -0.74
N ARG A 468 -6.84 24.53 -1.67
CA ARG A 468 -8.03 24.96 -2.43
C ARG A 468 -9.23 25.24 -1.55
N VAL A 469 -9.56 24.30 -0.67
CA VAL A 469 -10.73 24.43 0.20
C VAL A 469 -10.52 25.60 1.17
N THR A 470 -9.33 25.75 1.74
CA THR A 470 -9.01 26.88 2.61
C THR A 470 -9.09 28.21 1.88
N VAL A 471 -8.54 28.35 0.65
CA VAL A 471 -8.69 29.59 -0.16
C VAL A 471 -10.17 29.91 -0.42
N ILE A 472 -10.97 28.89 -0.76
CA ILE A 472 -12.41 29.06 -0.99
C ILE A 472 -13.12 29.55 0.28
N VAL A 473 -12.88 28.91 1.42
CA VAL A 473 -13.51 29.28 2.71
C VAL A 473 -13.07 30.68 3.14
N MET A 474 -11.79 31.03 2.97
CA MET A 474 -11.28 32.35 3.32
C MET A 474 -11.89 33.46 2.48
N ASP A 475 -11.91 33.29 1.15
CA ASP A 475 -12.48 34.27 0.26
C ASP A 475 -13.99 34.39 0.47
N ALA A 476 -14.65 33.26 0.76
CA ALA A 476 -16.05 33.24 1.17
C ALA A 476 -16.27 34.08 2.43
N MET A 477 -15.49 33.89 3.48
CA MET A 477 -15.61 34.62 4.76
C MET A 477 -15.21 36.12 4.67
N ASN A 478 -14.79 36.59 3.49
CA ASN A 478 -14.44 37.99 3.23
C ASN A 478 -13.33 38.52 4.15
N TYR A 479 -12.42 37.65 4.61
CA TYR A 479 -11.22 38.05 5.34
C TYR A 479 -10.34 38.87 4.40
N GLY A 480 -10.45 40.19 4.53
CA GLY A 480 -9.75 41.16 3.70
C GLY A 480 -8.24 40.98 3.80
N GLY A 481 -7.62 40.68 2.66
CA GLY A 481 -6.18 40.85 2.42
C GLY A 481 -5.28 39.95 3.25
N PHE A 482 -5.05 38.72 2.78
CA PHE A 482 -3.81 38.05 3.17
C PHE A 482 -2.64 38.82 2.57
N SER A 483 -1.67 39.20 3.41
CA SER A 483 -0.47 39.91 2.94
C SER A 483 0.46 39.00 2.14
N LYS A 484 0.44 37.66 2.33
CA LYS A 484 1.26 36.72 1.54
C LYS A 484 0.59 35.35 1.36
N ALA A 485 0.33 34.93 0.13
CA ALA A 485 -0.12 33.56 -0.21
C ALA A 485 0.82 32.45 0.32
N LYS A 486 2.08 32.82 0.61
CA LYS A 486 3.10 31.99 1.25
C LYS A 486 2.71 31.55 2.67
N ASP A 487 2.13 32.44 3.47
CA ASP A 487 1.83 32.16 4.87
C ASP A 487 0.60 31.25 4.99
N LEU A 488 -0.37 31.43 4.09
CA LEU A 488 -1.49 30.49 3.90
C LEU A 488 -1.00 29.08 3.54
N ALA A 489 -0.11 29.00 2.55
CA ALA A 489 0.47 27.73 2.14
C ALA A 489 1.25 27.05 3.28
N ALA A 490 2.01 27.84 4.03
CA ALA A 490 2.74 27.37 5.20
C ALA A 490 1.80 26.86 6.30
N TRP A 491 0.72 27.57 6.60
CA TRP A 491 -0.28 27.15 7.57
C TRP A 491 -0.93 25.80 7.20
N VAL A 492 -1.35 25.65 5.93
CA VAL A 492 -1.94 24.39 5.44
C VAL A 492 -0.94 23.24 5.46
N VAL A 493 0.34 23.51 5.16
CA VAL A 493 1.40 22.50 5.26
C VAL A 493 1.60 22.08 6.72
N MET A 494 1.71 23.03 7.65
CA MET A 494 1.86 22.77 9.08
C MET A 494 0.72 21.90 9.63
N ALA A 495 -0.53 22.29 9.36
CA ALA A 495 -1.71 21.56 9.85
C ALA A 495 -1.87 20.15 9.23
N ASN A 496 -1.28 19.89 8.06
CA ASN A 496 -1.24 18.54 7.47
C ASN A 496 -0.06 17.68 7.95
N LEU A 497 1.04 18.29 8.37
CA LEU A 497 2.27 17.59 8.75
C LEU A 497 2.36 17.31 10.25
N TRP A 498 1.84 18.21 11.08
CA TRP A 498 1.89 18.08 12.54
C TRP A 498 0.52 18.38 13.17
N PRO A 499 -0.52 17.61 12.83
CA PRO A 499 -1.86 17.81 13.38
C PRO A 499 -1.90 17.72 14.91
N CYS A 500 -1.11 16.83 15.54
CA CYS A 500 -1.09 16.64 16.99
C CYS A 500 -0.43 17.83 17.69
N ARG A 501 0.81 18.19 17.32
CA ARG A 501 1.51 19.35 17.91
C ARG A 501 0.79 20.65 17.68
N LEU A 502 0.23 20.87 16.48
CA LEU A 502 -0.58 22.06 16.22
C LEU A 502 -1.84 22.08 17.10
N SER A 503 -2.59 20.97 17.17
CA SER A 503 -3.77 20.87 18.04
C SER A 503 -3.44 21.09 19.51
N TRP A 504 -2.26 20.65 19.96
CA TRP A 504 -1.77 20.90 21.31
C TRP A 504 -1.54 22.39 21.56
N ILE A 505 -0.87 23.10 20.65
CA ILE A 505 -0.65 24.55 20.75
C ILE A 505 -2.00 25.29 20.78
N LEU A 506 -2.92 24.92 19.90
CA LEU A 506 -4.27 25.50 19.85
C LEU A 506 -5.02 25.26 21.18
N GLN A 507 -4.99 24.04 21.71
CA GLN A 507 -5.61 23.74 23.01
C GLN A 507 -4.98 24.55 24.14
N CYS A 508 -3.66 24.66 24.18
CA CYS A 508 -2.96 25.45 25.20
C CYS A 508 -3.34 26.93 25.12
N SER A 509 -3.40 27.48 23.91
CA SER A 509 -3.78 28.88 23.70
C SER A 509 -5.24 29.14 24.13
N GLU A 510 -6.15 28.22 23.85
CA GLU A 510 -7.55 28.32 24.24
C GLU A 510 -7.75 28.20 25.75
N ASP A 511 -7.08 27.25 26.40
CA ASP A 511 -7.14 27.11 27.86
C ASP A 511 -6.58 28.37 28.55
N CYS A 512 -5.52 28.97 28.00
CA CYS A 512 -4.95 30.22 28.52
C CYS A 512 -5.93 31.39 28.34
N GLN A 513 -6.58 31.51 27.18
CA GLN A 513 -7.57 32.55 26.95
C GLN A 513 -8.79 32.38 27.86
N GLN A 514 -9.33 31.17 27.97
CA GLN A 514 -10.46 30.88 28.86
C GLN A 514 -10.13 31.17 30.33
N ARG A 515 -8.88 30.94 30.76
CA ARG A 515 -8.43 31.31 32.11
C ARG A 515 -8.30 32.82 32.27
N ALA A 516 -7.75 33.53 31.29
CA ALA A 516 -7.66 34.98 31.33
C ALA A 516 -9.06 35.63 31.40
N ASP A 517 -10.04 35.07 30.68
CA ASP A 517 -11.44 35.51 30.70
C ASP A 517 -12.09 35.27 32.08
N ILE A 518 -11.72 34.19 32.78
CA ILE A 518 -12.19 33.89 34.15
C ILE A 518 -11.52 34.80 35.18
N ASP A 519 -10.20 35.01 35.05
CA ASP A 519 -9.36 35.73 36.01
C ASP A 519 -9.41 37.27 35.80
N GLY A 520 -10.04 37.75 34.72
CA GLY A 520 -10.28 39.17 34.44
C GLY A 520 -9.05 39.95 33.96
N THR A 521 -8.03 39.28 33.41
CA THR A 521 -6.82 39.92 32.85
C THR A 521 -6.99 40.22 31.36
N ASP A 522 -6.69 41.46 30.92
CA ASP A 522 -6.81 41.90 29.52
C ASP A 522 -6.02 41.00 28.53
N GLY A 523 -6.71 40.47 27.53
CA GLY A 523 -6.19 39.48 26.57
C GLY A 523 -5.20 40.01 25.52
N GLU A 524 -4.99 41.32 25.41
CA GLU A 524 -4.18 41.91 24.32
C GLU A 524 -2.69 41.57 24.40
N ILE A 525 -2.14 41.34 25.60
CA ILE A 525 -0.71 41.05 25.82
C ILE A 525 -0.32 39.66 25.28
N ASN A 526 -1.28 38.76 25.06
CA ASN A 526 -1.00 37.39 24.60
C ASN A 526 -0.93 37.25 23.07
N GLN A 527 -1.55 38.14 22.29
CA GLN A 527 -1.72 37.93 20.84
C GLN A 527 -0.40 38.00 20.03
N ALA A 528 0.62 38.68 20.54
CA ALA A 528 1.93 38.81 19.89
C ALA A 528 2.88 37.63 20.14
N ARG A 529 2.53 36.71 21.06
CA ARG A 529 3.38 35.54 21.35
C ARG A 529 3.49 34.62 20.15
N SER A 530 4.68 34.08 19.91
CA SER A 530 4.91 33.13 18.84
C SER A 530 4.38 31.73 19.22
N LEU A 531 3.96 30.95 18.22
CA LEU A 531 3.52 29.56 18.47
C LEU A 531 4.63 28.68 19.04
N TRP A 532 5.88 28.98 18.68
CA TRP A 532 7.03 28.26 19.23
C TRP A 532 7.22 28.50 20.72
N GLU A 533 7.07 29.74 21.19
CA GLU A 533 7.16 30.05 22.63
C GLU A 533 6.10 29.28 23.42
N VAL A 534 4.85 29.29 22.96
CA VAL A 534 3.74 28.54 23.58
C VAL A 534 4.03 27.04 23.61
N PHE A 535 4.58 26.49 22.53
CA PHE A 535 4.98 25.09 22.49
C PHE A 535 6.14 24.80 23.45
N SER A 536 7.16 25.67 23.50
CA SER A 536 8.34 25.49 24.36
C SER A 536 7.98 25.46 25.84
N GLU A 537 7.06 26.35 26.27
CA GLU A 537 6.54 26.41 27.64
C GLU A 537 5.76 25.14 28.03
N THR A 538 5.06 24.54 27.07
CA THR A 538 4.18 23.38 27.29
C THR A 538 4.81 22.05 26.83
N SER A 539 6.04 22.09 26.31
CA SER A 539 6.73 20.93 25.72
C SER A 539 6.96 19.81 26.72
N LEU A 540 7.29 20.16 27.96
CA LEU A 540 7.49 19.22 29.07
C LEU A 540 6.20 18.51 29.46
N GLU A 541 5.09 19.26 29.53
CA GLU A 541 3.76 18.68 29.77
C GLU A 541 3.36 17.74 28.63
N PHE A 542 3.63 18.13 27.38
CA PHE A 542 3.41 17.30 26.21
C PHE A 542 4.23 16.00 26.24
N GLN A 543 5.51 16.07 26.64
CA GLN A 543 6.38 14.90 26.78
C GLN A 543 5.87 13.92 27.85
N MET A 544 5.33 14.39 28.97
CA MET A 544 4.76 13.51 30.00
C MET A 544 3.48 12.81 29.55
N LEU A 545 2.70 13.46 28.67
CA LEU A 545 1.47 12.90 28.13
C LEU A 545 1.74 12.04 26.88
N ARG A 546 2.99 11.91 26.45
CA ARG A 546 3.40 11.19 25.24
C ARG A 546 2.85 9.77 25.19
N ASP A 547 2.97 9.00 26.26
CA ASP A 547 2.52 7.60 26.31
C ASP A 547 0.99 7.48 26.14
N ARG A 548 0.23 8.48 26.62
CA ARG A 548 -1.23 8.55 26.43
C ARG A 548 -1.63 9.04 25.03
N LEU A 549 -0.70 9.65 24.31
CA LEU A 549 -0.90 10.30 23.02
C LEU A 549 -0.21 9.59 21.86
N GLU A 550 0.47 8.47 22.09
CA GLU A 550 1.27 7.72 21.10
C GLU A 550 0.54 7.56 19.76
N THR A 551 -0.67 7.00 19.80
CA THR A 551 -1.56 6.82 18.62
C THR A 551 -1.82 8.08 17.77
N VAL A 552 -1.80 9.26 18.38
CA VAL A 552 -2.08 10.54 17.73
C VAL A 552 -0.76 11.20 17.31
N LEU A 553 0.28 11.05 18.14
CA LEU A 553 1.62 11.54 17.87
C LEU A 553 2.26 10.83 16.66
N ASP A 554 1.91 9.56 16.41
CA ASP A 554 2.36 8.81 15.24
C ASP A 554 1.93 9.44 13.90
N GLN A 555 0.92 10.34 13.92
CA GLN A 555 0.47 11.06 12.73
C GLN A 555 1.35 12.27 12.40
N ASP A 556 2.14 12.74 13.36
CA ASP A 556 3.01 13.90 13.18
C ASP A 556 4.29 13.52 12.44
N GLY A 557 4.82 14.48 11.67
CA GLY A 557 6.14 14.38 11.08
C GLY A 557 7.27 14.53 12.09
N ASP A 558 8.48 14.64 11.55
CA ASP A 558 9.70 14.81 12.33
C ASP A 558 9.62 16.02 13.30
N PRO A 559 9.93 15.85 14.61
CA PRO A 559 9.93 16.93 15.60
C PRO A 559 10.94 18.04 15.32
N GLU A 560 12.11 17.72 14.77
CA GLU A 560 13.17 18.72 14.51
C GLU A 560 12.79 19.62 13.33
N LEU A 561 12.13 19.03 12.33
CA LEU A 561 11.54 19.79 11.23
C LEU A 561 10.42 20.71 11.73
N PHE A 562 9.66 20.30 12.74
CA PHE A 562 8.65 21.17 13.37
C PHE A 562 9.28 22.36 14.08
N GLU A 563 10.35 22.14 14.86
CA GLU A 563 11.10 23.24 15.49
C GLU A 563 11.65 24.21 14.45
N ARG A 564 12.33 23.69 13.44
CA ARG A 564 12.87 24.52 12.35
C ARG A 564 11.77 25.32 11.65
N PHE A 565 10.61 24.71 11.42
CA PHE A 565 9.48 25.34 10.75
C PHE A 565 8.99 26.57 11.51
N LEU A 566 8.72 26.45 12.81
CA LEU A 566 8.17 27.54 13.62
C LEU A 566 9.22 28.57 14.08
N LYS A 567 10.46 28.14 14.30
CA LYS A 567 11.53 28.99 14.84
C LYS A 567 12.25 29.78 13.74
N VAL A 568 12.50 29.16 12.60
CA VAL A 568 13.38 29.71 11.53
C VAL A 568 12.57 30.19 10.33
N ASP A 569 11.66 29.36 9.81
CA ASP A 569 11.05 29.61 8.50
C ASP A 569 9.74 30.42 8.57
N PHE A 570 8.89 30.17 9.58
CA PHE A 570 7.56 30.78 9.73
C PHE A 570 7.23 31.07 11.20
N GLN A 571 7.41 32.32 11.61
CA GLN A 571 7.10 32.78 12.96
C GLN A 571 5.63 33.19 13.08
N PHE A 572 4.74 32.21 13.08
CA PHE A 572 3.32 32.45 13.33
C PHE A 572 3.07 32.93 14.76
N THR A 573 2.14 33.87 14.90
CA THR A 573 1.69 34.45 16.17
C THR A 573 0.30 33.96 16.55
N LEU A 574 -0.11 34.18 17.80
CA LEU A 574 -1.49 33.86 18.24
C LEU A 574 -2.56 34.68 17.50
N LYS A 575 -2.24 35.87 16.99
CA LYS A 575 -3.11 36.63 16.09
C LYS A 575 -3.40 35.89 14.78
N ASP A 576 -2.37 35.25 14.21
CA ASP A 576 -2.52 34.48 12.97
C ASP A 576 -3.42 33.26 13.20
N VAL A 577 -3.35 32.65 14.40
CA VAL A 577 -4.23 31.54 14.79
C VAL A 577 -5.69 31.95 14.74
N GLU A 578 -6.07 33.10 15.30
CA GLU A 578 -7.46 33.58 15.29
C GLU A 578 -7.98 33.76 13.86
N GLN A 579 -7.13 34.27 12.96
CA GLN A 579 -7.46 34.43 11.54
C GLN A 579 -7.61 33.08 10.82
N PHE A 580 -6.71 32.13 11.08
CA PHE A 580 -6.72 30.84 10.40
C PHE A 580 -7.68 29.82 11.02
N ARG A 581 -8.08 29.96 12.29
CA ARG A 581 -8.93 29.01 13.01
C ARG A 581 -10.21 28.68 12.27
N LEU A 582 -10.88 29.71 11.72
CA LEU A 582 -12.16 29.56 11.01
C LEU A 582 -11.99 29.04 9.57
N CYS A 583 -10.77 29.07 9.06
CA CYS A 583 -10.44 28.71 7.67
C CYS A 583 -9.69 27.37 7.56
N THR A 584 -9.24 26.83 8.69
CA THR A 584 -8.47 25.57 8.76
C THR A 584 -9.42 24.39 8.62
N VAL A 585 -9.47 23.81 7.41
CA VAL A 585 -10.35 22.65 7.11
C VAL A 585 -9.61 21.32 7.25
N ASN A 586 -8.28 21.35 7.35
CA ASN A 586 -7.43 20.17 7.32
C ASN A 586 -7.03 19.63 8.71
N LEU A 587 -7.42 20.31 9.78
CA LEU A 587 -7.18 19.90 11.16
C LEU A 587 -8.41 19.20 11.73
N ASP A 588 -8.23 17.98 12.23
CA ASP A 588 -9.31 17.19 12.83
C ASP A 588 -9.58 17.68 14.27
N GLN A 589 -10.82 18.11 14.54
CA GLN A 589 -11.23 18.56 15.87
C GLN A 589 -11.21 17.44 16.91
N SER A 590 -11.40 16.18 16.51
CA SER A 590 -11.39 15.04 17.44
C SER A 590 -10.02 14.83 18.11
N ILE A 591 -8.94 15.16 17.40
CA ILE A 591 -7.57 15.15 17.93
C ILE A 591 -7.47 16.13 19.09
N LYS A 592 -7.96 17.35 18.86
CA LYS A 592 -7.96 18.40 19.87
C LYS A 592 -8.86 18.06 21.06
N GLU A 593 -10.04 17.50 20.84
CA GLU A 593 -10.92 17.02 21.92
C GLU A 593 -10.25 15.93 22.77
N LYS A 594 -9.57 14.96 22.14
CA LYS A 594 -8.79 13.94 22.84
C LYS A 594 -7.65 14.56 23.65
N LEU A 595 -6.93 15.54 23.10
CA LEU A 595 -5.88 16.27 23.82
C LEU A 595 -6.45 17.07 25.00
N ALA A 596 -7.58 17.75 24.81
CA ALA A 596 -8.29 18.46 25.86
C ALA A 596 -8.68 17.52 26.99
N TRP A 597 -9.25 16.35 26.68
CA TRP A 597 -9.61 15.35 27.67
C TRP A 597 -8.39 14.81 28.44
N VAL A 598 -7.30 14.49 27.73
CA VAL A 598 -6.05 14.00 28.33
C VAL A 598 -5.44 15.03 29.28
N ARG A 599 -5.45 16.31 28.89
CA ARG A 599 -4.96 17.48 29.66
C ARG A 599 -5.88 17.86 30.82
N GLN A 600 -7.20 17.69 30.68
CA GLN A 600 -8.18 17.95 31.73
C GLN A 600 -8.29 16.83 32.76
N GLY A 601 -7.94 15.58 32.42
CA GLY A 601 -7.97 14.45 33.36
C GLY A 601 -7.29 14.75 34.72
N PRO A 602 -6.05 15.28 34.73
CA PRO A 602 -5.40 15.79 35.95
C PRO A 602 -6.18 16.92 36.62
N SER A 603 -6.75 17.87 35.86
CA SER A 603 -7.46 19.04 36.39
C SER A 603 -8.84 18.75 36.99
N LEU A 604 -9.57 17.73 36.49
CA LEU A 604 -10.88 17.33 37.01
C LEU A 604 -10.75 16.61 38.36
N ARG A 605 -9.69 15.80 38.54
CA ARG A 605 -9.32 15.22 39.83
C ARG A 605 -8.97 16.30 40.88
N ASN A 606 -8.53 17.48 40.43
CA ASN A 606 -8.23 18.61 41.30
C ASN A 606 -9.49 19.37 41.73
N ARG A 607 -10.52 19.45 40.89
CA ARG A 607 -11.78 20.15 41.20
C ARG A 607 -12.72 19.35 42.11
N THR A 608 -12.72 18.03 42.04
CA THR A 608 -13.53 17.17 42.93
C THR A 608 -12.99 17.10 44.37
N LYS A 609 -11.77 17.60 44.59
CA LYS A 609 -11.12 17.71 45.91
C LYS A 609 -11.07 19.15 46.40
N SER A 610 -12.16 19.91 46.27
CA SER A 610 -12.21 21.29 46.78
C SER A 610 -12.04 21.41 48.31
N ASN A 611 -11.93 20.29 49.05
CA ASN A 611 -11.61 20.28 50.48
C ASN A 611 -10.25 19.63 50.80
N THR A 612 -9.39 19.33 49.82
CA THR A 612 -8.05 18.77 50.07
C THR A 612 -7.03 19.25 49.05
N ILE A 613 -6.14 20.15 49.48
CA ILE A 613 -4.81 20.49 48.93
C ILE A 613 -4.73 20.47 47.39
N CYS A 614 -4.83 21.65 46.76
CA CYS A 614 -4.66 21.82 45.32
C CYS A 614 -3.25 21.39 44.89
N PRO A 615 -3.08 20.53 43.87
CA PRO A 615 -1.76 20.17 43.40
C PRO A 615 -1.17 21.26 42.51
N LEU A 616 0.14 21.43 42.61
CA LEU A 616 0.89 22.39 41.82
C LEU A 616 0.89 21.96 40.34
N ARG A 617 0.85 22.93 39.43
CA ARG A 617 1.08 22.63 38.01
C ARG A 617 2.48 22.08 37.87
N ILE A 618 2.62 20.97 37.15
CA ILE A 618 3.91 20.30 36.99
C ILE A 618 4.96 21.24 36.38
N GLY A 619 4.57 22.12 35.45
CA GLY A 619 5.48 23.14 34.91
C GLY A 619 6.00 24.15 35.95
N THR A 620 5.24 24.40 37.02
CA THR A 620 5.69 25.20 38.16
C THR A 620 6.64 24.39 39.04
N VAL A 621 6.32 23.12 39.33
CA VAL A 621 7.15 22.22 40.14
C VAL A 621 8.54 22.04 39.54
N ILE A 622 8.65 21.86 38.22
CA ILE A 622 9.94 21.70 37.52
C ILE A 622 10.85 22.92 37.70
N ARG A 623 10.28 24.13 37.78
CA ARG A 623 11.04 25.38 37.93
C ARG A 623 11.39 25.69 39.39
N MET A 624 10.92 24.89 40.34
CA MET A 624 11.21 25.09 41.76
C MET A 624 12.61 24.62 42.10
N SER A 625 13.36 25.48 42.78
CA SER A 625 14.56 25.08 43.49
C SER A 625 14.20 24.22 44.72
N THR A 626 15.20 23.55 45.30
CA THR A 626 15.05 22.84 46.58
C THR A 626 14.47 23.75 47.68
N GLU A 627 14.85 25.03 47.68
CA GLU A 627 14.37 26.06 48.62
C GLU A 627 12.90 26.40 48.40
N ASP A 628 12.46 26.50 47.14
CA ASP A 628 11.07 26.78 46.81
C ASP A 628 10.15 25.60 47.16
N ILE A 629 10.63 24.37 46.99
CA ILE A 629 9.94 23.16 47.44
C ILE A 629 9.81 23.15 48.96
N CYS A 630 10.86 23.54 49.70
CA CYS A 630 10.81 23.62 51.15
C CYS A 630 9.78 24.67 51.62
N LYS A 631 9.71 25.84 50.98
CA LYS A 631 8.69 26.87 51.27
C LYS A 631 7.27 26.37 51.00
N GLU A 632 7.04 25.61 49.93
CA GLU A 632 5.73 24.99 49.68
C GLU A 632 5.40 23.87 50.68
N MET A 633 6.40 23.12 51.14
CA MET A 633 6.20 22.13 52.20
C MET A 633 5.89 22.75 53.57
N GLU A 634 6.44 23.91 53.89
CA GLU A 634 6.06 24.69 55.08
C GLU A 634 4.59 25.09 55.04
N LYS A 635 4.09 25.54 53.88
CA LYS A 635 2.67 25.90 53.69
C LYS A 635 1.72 24.73 53.91
N LEU A 636 2.20 23.50 53.76
CA LEU A 636 1.42 22.26 53.91
C LEU A 636 1.57 21.62 55.30
N ASN A 637 2.27 22.29 56.23
CA ASN A 637 2.57 21.80 57.59
C ASN A 637 3.34 20.47 57.62
N PHE A 638 4.25 20.22 56.67
CA PHE A 638 5.15 19.07 56.76
C PHE A 638 6.24 19.27 57.82
N PRO A 639 6.66 18.21 58.54
CA PRO A 639 7.76 18.29 59.50
C PRO A 639 9.08 18.77 58.86
N VAL A 640 9.83 19.61 59.59
CA VAL A 640 11.15 20.15 59.19
C VAL A 640 12.16 19.03 58.83
N LYS A 641 11.99 17.84 59.41
CA LYS A 641 12.79 16.64 59.08
C LYS A 641 12.82 16.35 57.57
N TYR A 642 11.71 16.52 56.87
CA TYR A 642 11.64 16.24 55.43
C TYR A 642 12.31 17.31 54.58
N GLN A 643 12.39 18.56 55.06
CA GLN A 643 13.10 19.64 54.39
C GLN A 643 14.62 19.45 54.49
N GLN A 644 15.11 19.00 55.65
CA GLN A 644 16.50 18.60 55.82
C GLN A 644 16.88 17.46 54.86
N LEU A 645 16.05 16.42 54.78
CA LEU A 645 16.25 15.29 53.86
C LEU A 645 16.15 15.69 52.37
N LEU A 646 15.31 16.66 52.00
CA LEU A 646 15.27 17.22 50.65
C LEU A 646 16.58 17.94 50.30
N THR A 647 17.14 18.66 51.27
CA THR A 647 18.35 19.47 51.09
C THR A 647 19.59 18.58 51.05
N GLU A 648 19.65 17.55 51.90
CA GLU A 648 20.70 16.52 51.93
C GLU A 648 20.74 15.71 50.63
N ASN A 649 19.58 15.35 50.07
CA ASN A 649 19.47 14.58 48.83
C ASN A 649 19.45 15.46 47.56
N GLN A 650 19.55 16.79 47.68
CA GLN A 650 19.51 17.76 46.57
C GLN A 650 18.32 17.53 45.61
N LEU A 651 17.14 17.24 46.16
CA LEU A 651 15.96 16.95 45.37
C LEU A 651 15.32 18.24 44.84
N ASP A 652 15.71 18.62 43.62
CA ASP A 652 15.13 19.75 42.89
C ASP A 652 13.80 19.39 42.21
N GLY A 653 13.13 20.41 41.66
CA GLY A 653 11.86 20.24 40.94
C GLY A 653 11.94 19.24 39.78
N VAL A 654 13.11 19.16 39.14
CA VAL A 654 13.38 18.21 38.05
C VAL A 654 13.48 16.78 38.60
N SER A 655 14.23 16.57 39.69
CA SER A 655 14.40 15.26 40.34
C SER A 655 13.10 14.71 40.89
N LEU A 656 12.21 15.55 41.43
CA LEU A 656 10.89 15.11 41.88
C LEU A 656 10.04 14.62 40.71
N VAL A 657 10.08 15.31 39.58
CA VAL A 657 9.24 15.02 38.42
C VAL A 657 9.72 13.78 37.66
N TYR A 658 11.02 13.69 37.37
CA TYR A 658 11.61 12.59 36.59
C TYR A 658 12.04 11.39 37.44
N GLY A 659 12.23 11.56 38.75
CA GLY A 659 12.58 10.50 39.66
C GLY A 659 11.47 9.45 39.79
N ARG A 660 11.87 8.20 40.09
CA ARG A 660 10.91 7.15 40.42
C ARG A 660 10.27 7.44 41.76
N SER A 661 8.95 7.30 41.82
CA SER A 661 8.17 7.54 43.03
C SER A 661 8.64 6.69 44.22
N SER A 662 9.14 5.46 43.97
CA SER A 662 9.71 4.59 44.99
C SER A 662 11.04 5.11 45.55
N GLU A 663 11.91 5.65 44.70
CA GLU A 663 13.23 6.17 45.07
C GLU A 663 13.09 7.49 45.85
N ILE A 664 12.20 8.38 45.41
CA ILE A 664 11.91 9.64 46.12
C ILE A 664 11.28 9.35 47.49
N ARG A 665 10.35 8.39 47.58
CA ARG A 665 9.76 7.98 48.85
C ARG A 665 10.79 7.41 49.81
N HIS A 666 11.73 6.62 49.29
CA HIS A 666 12.81 6.04 50.08
C HIS A 666 13.78 7.12 50.57
N ALA A 667 14.15 8.08 49.71
CA ALA A 667 15.01 9.20 50.04
C ALA A 667 14.41 10.10 51.14
N LEU A 668 13.09 10.34 51.10
CA LEU A 668 12.39 11.19 52.08
C LEU A 668 11.91 10.44 53.33
N GLN A 669 12.04 9.11 53.39
CA GLN A 669 11.61 8.26 54.51
C GLN A 669 10.17 8.54 55.00
N MET A 670 9.27 8.89 54.09
CA MET A 670 7.89 9.30 54.43
C MET A 670 6.98 8.11 54.73
N THR A 671 6.07 8.30 55.69
CA THR A 671 4.97 7.35 55.94
C THR A 671 3.99 7.31 54.76
N LEU A 672 3.20 6.23 54.65
CA LEU A 672 2.32 6.02 53.49
C LEU A 672 1.25 7.12 53.35
N GLY A 673 0.74 7.65 54.47
CA GLY A 673 -0.23 8.75 54.46
C GLY A 673 0.38 10.09 54.05
N GLU A 674 1.56 10.43 54.58
CA GLU A 674 2.28 11.68 54.25
C GLU A 674 2.80 11.67 52.82
N TRP A 675 3.28 10.51 52.35
CA TRP A 675 3.70 10.30 50.96
C TRP A 675 2.56 10.55 49.98
N ILE A 676 1.35 10.07 50.29
CA ILE A 676 0.18 10.29 49.44
C ILE A 676 -0.12 11.79 49.33
N THR A 677 -0.08 12.53 50.44
CA THR A 677 -0.30 13.99 50.44
C THR A 677 0.78 14.72 49.66
N PHE A 678 2.05 14.37 49.86
CA PHE A 678 3.19 14.93 49.13
C PHE A 678 3.12 14.62 47.64
N SER A 679 2.90 13.36 47.27
CA SER A 679 2.77 12.93 45.87
C SER A 679 1.58 13.58 45.18
N MET A 680 0.47 13.78 45.89
CA MET A 680 -0.69 14.44 45.32
C MET A 680 -0.37 15.89 45.03
N HIS A 681 0.28 16.61 45.96
CA HIS A 681 0.56 18.03 45.81
C HIS A 681 1.68 18.36 44.81
N PHE A 682 2.79 17.62 44.83
CA PHE A 682 3.98 17.93 44.03
C PHE A 682 4.10 17.08 42.75
N LEU A 683 3.69 15.81 42.78
CA LEU A 683 3.93 14.88 41.66
C LEU A 683 2.71 14.72 40.74
N GLY A 684 1.53 15.12 41.22
CA GLY A 684 0.27 14.67 40.63
C GLY A 684 0.16 13.15 40.70
N ALA A 685 -1.02 12.61 40.45
CA ALA A 685 -1.19 11.16 40.50
C ALA A 685 -0.48 10.48 39.32
N LYS A 686 0.79 10.10 39.49
CA LYS A 686 1.41 9.05 38.67
C LYS A 686 0.57 7.78 38.85
N PRO A 687 0.00 7.18 37.80
CA PRO A 687 -0.26 5.76 37.86
C PRO A 687 1.11 5.11 37.94
N ASP A 688 1.36 4.32 38.99
CA ASP A 688 2.54 3.46 39.04
C ASP A 688 2.62 2.71 37.71
N ALA A 689 3.68 2.96 36.96
CA ALA A 689 3.98 2.21 35.75
C ALA A 689 3.95 0.73 36.13
N GLN A 690 3.15 -0.06 35.42
CA GLN A 690 3.15 -1.51 35.56
C GLN A 690 4.60 -2.01 35.50
N PRO A 691 4.99 -2.95 36.37
CA PRO A 691 6.31 -3.56 36.26
C PRO A 691 6.38 -4.24 34.90
N HIS A 692 7.29 -3.77 34.05
CA HIS A 692 7.76 -4.53 32.90
C HIS A 692 8.31 -5.86 33.44
N ALA A 693 7.53 -6.92 33.32
CA ALA A 693 7.99 -8.28 33.52
C ALA A 693 8.75 -8.68 32.25
N THR A 694 10.01 -9.04 32.49
CA THR A 694 10.98 -9.74 31.64
C THR A 694 10.40 -10.73 30.65
#